data_AF-A0A7K0PG39-F1
#
_entry.id   AF-A0A7K0PG39-F1
#
_cell.length_a   1.000
_cell.length_b   1.000
_cell.length_c   1.000
_cell.angle_alpha   90.00
_cell.angle_beta   90.00
_cell.angle_gamma   90.00
#
_symmetry.space_group_name_H-M   'P 1'
#
loop_
_entity.id
_entity.type
_entity.pdbx_description
1 polymer ?
#
loop_
_entity_poly.entity_id
_entity_poly.type
_entity_poly.pdbx_seq_one_letter_code
_entity_poly.pdbx_strand_id
1 'polypeptide(L)'
;MATGTTVQVILPQMGESVAEGTVLEWLKQPGDEVTEGEDLVVISTDKVDAEIPAPASGVLVVIHSQDGETVQSGTVVGEIDPNGSGGSSSGGGSAPEGSSSEDSSGDASAAQDDPGANDATSSDASEAGDRSDGAAKAEDPAGDKATGGDLVDIVTPSAGDSVTEATLLEWLVEEGAEVEEGADVLVVSTDKVDMELPAPVAGVLEKKLFADGDTIHPQEVIGHIRAGAPKGGGDASPTPVPGIAEGAEGTPQPTTNGSGSASTIPDDVKISPVAARVAEVEGVDVSGVRGTGPQGRITKDDVLDAQKNGGRSSAEVKRTPIRGGASALARGMEESLTVPTATSFRTITITTLDGRRKQLKAAGEKVSFTHLIGYAIARAATEQMPVMAHTYEKDDEGNPVLVDAGQVNLGIAVDVERRGKRTLMVPVIKDAGRLSFRGFLDAFNDLIAKARDNKLTGDDMQGANVQLTNPGGIGTVASVPRLMSGNGTIVATGSIAYPVGLGEVGELIGAEKVMSMTSTYDHRIIQGAQSGQFLKTVEEYLQGEHEFYEQAFADLGADLGPAIEKPQPKIQAGAGGAGAAATAGDLSATQPGAPSIELLQAVQAATSLIRAIRSHGHLLAKLDPLEAVSDSTPEEIARQIGVDLDRLGLSEEHLKQIPASILRTFVGGETLADVLPALRDVYCGSTAYEVEHISENEQRVWLREKIESGEFRKPLSPESKKSLLGRLIQVDTFERFMQKAYLGQKRFSIEGLDITVPVIDELIHLAGARAGAQEVIIGMAHRGRLNVLAHNLGRPYDALFTEFEGGSVIAAAKTVTQDLQGGTGDVKYHHGASGRYELPDGKSIGVVLESNPSHLEFVNPVVLGAARAVQTDRGQAHGPRDEDVALPIILHGDAAFPGQGVVAESLNLQALEGYRVGGAVHLICNNQVGFTTDPTDSRSTKWSSDLAKGFDVPIIHVNADDV
;
A
#
# COMPACT_ATOMS: atom_id res chain seq x y z
N MET A 1 -46.72 48.09 -37.66
CA MET A 1 -46.20 47.85 -36.29
C MET A 1 -46.82 46.57 -35.76
N ALA A 2 -46.18 45.43 -36.04
CA ALA A 2 -46.26 44.26 -35.19
C ALA A 2 -44.88 44.16 -34.56
N THR A 3 -44.80 44.08 -33.23
CA THR A 3 -43.53 43.92 -32.52
C THR A 3 -43.18 42.44 -32.53
N GLY A 4 -42.30 42.02 -33.45
CA GLY A 4 -41.63 40.73 -33.34
C GLY A 4 -40.89 40.69 -32.01
N THR A 5 -41.02 39.58 -31.29
CA THR A 5 -40.37 39.39 -29.98
C THR A 5 -39.17 38.49 -30.21
N THR A 6 -37.99 39.09 -30.39
CA THR A 6 -36.75 38.33 -30.54
C THR A 6 -36.35 37.66 -29.23
N VAL A 7 -35.77 36.47 -29.34
CA VAL A 7 -35.17 35.73 -28.23
C VAL A 7 -33.67 36.02 -28.23
N GLN A 8 -33.15 36.45 -27.08
CA GLN A 8 -31.73 36.78 -26.93
C GLN A 8 -30.91 35.52 -26.65
N VAL A 9 -29.85 35.34 -27.43
CA VAL A 9 -28.78 34.37 -27.16
C VAL A 9 -27.79 35.04 -26.23
N ILE A 10 -27.67 34.54 -25.00
CA ILE A 10 -26.85 35.12 -23.94
C ILE A 10 -25.71 34.14 -23.62
N LEU A 11 -24.48 34.63 -23.46
CA LEU A 11 -23.35 33.82 -22.99
C LEU A 11 -23.65 33.30 -21.56
N PRO A 12 -23.86 31.99 -21.35
CA PRO A 12 -24.08 31.44 -20.01
C PRO A 12 -22.85 31.59 -19.11
N GLN A 13 -23.06 31.52 -17.81
CA GLN A 13 -21.95 31.51 -16.84
C GLN A 13 -21.34 30.12 -16.77
N MET A 14 -20.15 29.94 -17.38
CA MET A 14 -19.45 28.66 -17.50
C MET A 14 -18.67 28.27 -16.22
N GLY A 15 -19.36 28.31 -15.07
CA GLY A 15 -18.81 28.01 -13.74
C GLY A 15 -18.48 29.25 -12.91
N GLU A 16 -18.20 29.04 -11.61
CA GLU A 16 -18.02 30.13 -10.63
C GLU A 16 -16.77 31.00 -10.86
N SER A 17 -15.81 30.54 -11.69
CA SER A 17 -14.52 31.21 -11.92
C SER A 17 -14.32 31.76 -13.34
N VAL A 18 -15.26 31.54 -14.27
CA VAL A 18 -15.15 31.96 -15.67
C VAL A 18 -16.02 33.19 -15.91
N ALA A 19 -15.39 34.36 -16.03
CA ALA A 19 -16.07 35.65 -16.20
C ALA A 19 -16.19 36.11 -17.66
N GLU A 20 -15.40 35.56 -18.58
CA GLU A 20 -15.40 35.92 -20.00
C GLU A 20 -15.02 34.75 -20.91
N GLY A 21 -15.40 34.86 -22.18
CA GLY A 21 -15.05 33.92 -23.25
C GLY A 21 -14.86 34.63 -24.58
N THR A 22 -14.03 34.07 -25.46
CA THR A 22 -13.72 34.64 -26.78
C THR A 22 -14.43 33.84 -27.86
N VAL A 23 -15.20 34.51 -28.71
CA VAL A 23 -15.86 33.88 -29.88
C VAL A 23 -14.78 33.30 -30.81
N LEU A 24 -14.83 32.01 -31.09
CA LEU A 24 -13.93 31.35 -32.05
C LEU A 24 -14.51 31.43 -33.46
N GLU A 25 -15.72 30.89 -33.65
CA GLU A 25 -16.43 30.88 -34.93
C GLU A 25 -17.95 30.75 -34.73
N TRP A 26 -18.71 31.44 -35.57
CA TRP A 26 -20.16 31.24 -35.70
C TRP A 26 -20.48 30.11 -36.67
N LEU A 27 -21.23 29.11 -36.19
CA LEU A 27 -21.70 27.95 -36.96
C LEU A 27 -22.93 28.29 -37.84
N LYS A 28 -23.60 29.41 -37.56
CA LYS A 28 -24.82 29.90 -38.24
C LYS A 28 -24.67 31.38 -38.61
N GLN A 29 -25.23 31.78 -39.74
CA GLN A 29 -25.18 33.17 -40.23
C GLN A 29 -26.53 33.89 -40.09
N PRO A 30 -26.57 35.24 -40.03
CA PRO A 30 -27.83 35.97 -39.95
C PRO A 30 -28.70 35.75 -41.20
N GLY A 31 -29.87 35.13 -41.00
CA GLY A 31 -30.77 34.65 -42.04
C GLY A 31 -30.94 33.13 -42.08
N ASP A 32 -30.11 32.36 -41.36
CA ASP A 32 -30.23 30.91 -41.25
C ASP A 32 -31.34 30.50 -40.27
N GLU A 33 -32.02 29.40 -40.59
CA GLU A 33 -33.00 28.73 -39.74
C GLU A 33 -32.26 27.85 -38.71
N VAL A 34 -32.71 27.93 -37.45
CA VAL A 34 -32.06 27.30 -36.28
C VAL A 34 -33.11 26.63 -35.39
N THR A 35 -32.79 25.44 -34.92
CA THR A 35 -33.65 24.61 -34.06
C THR A 35 -33.30 24.84 -32.60
N GLU A 36 -34.27 24.80 -31.69
CA GLU A 36 -34.01 24.85 -30.25
C GLU A 36 -33.09 23.68 -29.83
N GLY A 37 -31.97 24.01 -29.18
CA GLY A 37 -30.91 23.04 -28.88
C GLY A 37 -29.83 22.86 -29.97
N GLU A 38 -29.90 23.57 -31.10
CA GLU A 38 -28.91 23.49 -32.19
C GLU A 38 -27.79 24.53 -32.02
N ASP A 39 -26.54 24.11 -32.19
CA ASP A 39 -25.35 24.94 -31.89
C ASP A 39 -25.16 26.12 -32.84
N LEU A 40 -24.91 27.30 -32.27
CA LEU A 40 -24.85 28.58 -32.99
C LEU A 40 -23.43 29.13 -33.12
N VAL A 41 -22.63 29.00 -32.06
CA VAL A 41 -21.32 29.65 -31.91
C VAL A 41 -20.44 28.87 -30.96
N VAL A 42 -19.16 28.74 -31.32
CA VAL A 42 -18.12 28.13 -30.48
C VAL A 42 -17.37 29.24 -29.74
N ILE A 43 -17.23 29.13 -28.42
CA ILE A 43 -16.58 30.13 -27.56
C ILE A 43 -15.49 29.48 -26.72
N SER A 44 -14.28 30.04 -26.77
CA SER A 44 -13.12 29.62 -25.99
C SER A 44 -13.09 30.33 -24.64
N THR A 45 -12.87 29.57 -23.56
CA THR A 45 -12.63 30.09 -22.21
C THR A 45 -11.23 29.69 -21.73
N ASP A 46 -10.79 30.20 -20.58
CA ASP A 46 -9.49 29.81 -20.00
C ASP A 46 -9.50 28.39 -19.35
N LYS A 47 -10.55 27.59 -19.60
CA LYS A 47 -10.73 26.21 -19.14
C LYS A 47 -11.09 25.24 -20.27
N VAL A 48 -12.08 25.60 -21.10
CA VAL A 48 -12.64 24.76 -22.17
C VAL A 48 -13.10 25.61 -23.36
N ASP A 49 -13.11 25.01 -24.55
CA ASP A 49 -13.93 25.48 -25.66
C ASP A 49 -15.35 24.92 -25.47
N ALA A 50 -16.38 25.72 -25.72
CA ALA A 50 -17.78 25.36 -25.50
C ALA A 50 -18.69 25.86 -26.62
N GLU A 51 -19.65 25.03 -27.00
CA GLU A 51 -20.67 25.33 -28.01
C GLU A 51 -21.92 25.91 -27.33
N ILE A 52 -22.51 26.96 -27.90
CA ILE A 52 -23.73 27.58 -27.38
C ILE A 52 -24.93 27.18 -28.24
N PRO A 53 -25.87 26.38 -27.71
CA PRO A 53 -27.09 25.98 -28.41
C PRO A 53 -28.13 27.10 -28.46
N ALA A 54 -29.00 27.06 -29.46
CA ALA A 54 -30.07 28.03 -29.64
C ALA A 54 -31.14 27.92 -28.53
N PRO A 55 -31.46 29.01 -27.82
CA PRO A 55 -32.46 29.02 -26.73
C PRO A 55 -33.92 28.99 -27.20
N ALA A 56 -34.17 29.02 -28.51
CA ALA A 56 -35.47 28.87 -29.14
C ALA A 56 -35.32 28.53 -30.63
N SER A 57 -36.30 27.84 -31.21
CA SER A 57 -36.37 27.64 -32.67
C SER A 57 -36.76 28.93 -33.39
N GLY A 58 -36.15 29.23 -34.53
CA GLY A 58 -36.46 30.43 -35.33
C GLY A 58 -35.43 30.74 -36.42
N VAL A 59 -35.29 32.02 -36.76
CA VAL A 59 -34.24 32.52 -37.67
C VAL A 59 -33.28 33.42 -36.90
N LEU A 60 -31.97 33.15 -36.99
CA LEU A 60 -30.94 34.03 -36.41
C LEU A 60 -30.96 35.37 -37.17
N VAL A 61 -31.29 36.47 -36.50
CA VAL A 61 -31.49 37.79 -37.14
C VAL A 61 -30.35 38.78 -36.89
N VAL A 62 -29.66 38.68 -35.74
CA VAL A 62 -28.53 39.56 -35.40
C VAL A 62 -27.44 38.75 -34.69
N ILE A 63 -26.19 39.02 -35.07
CA ILE A 63 -24.99 38.66 -34.30
C ILE A 63 -24.44 39.96 -33.71
N HIS A 64 -24.23 40.00 -32.40
CA HIS A 64 -23.75 41.19 -31.66
C HIS A 64 -22.25 41.16 -31.37
N SER A 65 -21.58 40.00 -31.54
CA SER A 65 -20.14 39.84 -31.26
C SER A 65 -19.46 38.99 -32.34
N GLN A 66 -18.29 39.43 -32.83
CA GLN A 66 -17.63 38.88 -34.01
C GLN A 66 -16.53 37.86 -33.66
N ASP A 67 -16.11 37.05 -34.65
CA ASP A 67 -15.02 36.08 -34.49
C ASP A 67 -13.75 36.76 -33.95
N GLY A 68 -13.21 36.24 -32.85
CA GLY A 68 -12.06 36.80 -32.12
C GLY A 68 -12.40 37.86 -31.07
N GLU A 69 -13.67 38.17 -30.82
CA GLU A 69 -14.11 39.13 -29.80
C GLU A 69 -14.33 38.46 -28.42
N THR A 70 -13.76 39.05 -27.36
CA THR A 70 -13.92 38.57 -25.98
C THR A 70 -15.09 39.27 -25.31
N VAL A 71 -16.02 38.49 -24.76
CA VAL A 71 -17.29 38.92 -24.16
C VAL A 71 -17.44 38.38 -22.74
N GLN A 72 -18.05 39.19 -21.87
CA GLN A 72 -18.26 38.86 -20.46
C GLN A 72 -19.53 38.00 -20.27
N SER A 73 -19.54 37.10 -19.30
CA SER A 73 -20.68 36.22 -18.99
C SER A 73 -21.96 37.02 -18.74
N GLY A 74 -23.09 36.60 -19.31
CA GLY A 74 -24.35 37.33 -19.26
C GLY A 74 -24.54 38.40 -20.35
N THR A 75 -23.57 38.57 -21.26
CA THR A 75 -23.73 39.45 -22.44
C THR A 75 -24.57 38.78 -23.53
N VAL A 76 -25.42 39.54 -24.21
CA VAL A 76 -26.16 39.08 -25.41
C VAL A 76 -25.20 38.99 -26.59
N VAL A 77 -25.02 37.79 -27.14
CA VAL A 77 -24.14 37.52 -28.30
C VAL A 77 -24.90 37.47 -29.63
N GLY A 78 -26.21 37.22 -29.61
CA GLY A 78 -27.07 37.21 -30.81
C GLY A 78 -28.57 37.26 -30.50
N GLU A 79 -29.39 37.32 -31.54
CA GLU A 79 -30.86 37.34 -31.45
C GLU A 79 -31.53 36.47 -32.52
N ILE A 80 -32.61 35.77 -32.12
CA ILE A 80 -33.42 34.87 -32.97
C ILE A 80 -34.85 35.43 -33.07
N ASP A 81 -35.47 35.44 -34.26
CA ASP A 81 -36.91 35.67 -34.41
C ASP A 81 -37.65 34.31 -34.53
N PRO A 82 -38.43 33.90 -33.51
CA PRO A 82 -39.20 32.65 -33.53
C PRO A 82 -40.44 32.69 -34.46
N ASN A 83 -40.67 33.79 -35.19
CA ASN A 83 -41.76 33.94 -36.17
C ASN A 83 -41.23 34.13 -37.60
N GLY A 84 -39.90 34.07 -37.82
CA GLY A 84 -39.29 34.26 -39.12
C GLY A 84 -39.52 33.07 -40.06
N SER A 85 -40.23 33.27 -41.17
CA SER A 85 -40.29 32.29 -42.27
C SER A 85 -39.21 32.60 -43.31
N GLY A 86 -38.24 31.69 -43.52
CA GLY A 86 -37.06 31.91 -44.35
C GLY A 86 -37.33 32.39 -45.79
N GLY A 87 -36.51 33.32 -46.29
CA GLY A 87 -36.68 33.94 -47.61
C GLY A 87 -35.36 34.45 -48.21
N SER A 88 -35.10 34.07 -49.47
CA SER A 88 -33.78 34.22 -50.12
C SER A 88 -33.40 35.65 -50.50
N SER A 89 -32.20 36.07 -50.06
CA SER A 89 -31.24 37.01 -50.71
C SER A 89 -31.74 38.33 -51.35
N SER A 90 -31.26 39.49 -50.85
CA SER A 90 -30.25 40.31 -51.58
C SER A 90 -29.96 41.69 -50.94
N GLY A 91 -28.71 41.90 -50.52
CA GLY A 91 -27.90 43.14 -50.62
C GLY A 91 -28.46 44.54 -50.30
N GLY A 92 -27.91 45.17 -49.25
CA GLY A 92 -27.17 46.43 -49.43
C GLY A 92 -27.56 47.67 -48.60
N GLY A 93 -26.68 48.05 -47.65
CA GLY A 93 -26.21 49.45 -47.56
C GLY A 93 -26.55 50.28 -46.31
N SER A 94 -25.50 50.90 -45.75
CA SER A 94 -25.44 52.15 -44.96
C SER A 94 -26.12 52.26 -43.56
N ALA A 95 -25.28 52.61 -42.57
CA ALA A 95 -25.63 53.33 -41.35
C ALA A 95 -25.86 54.85 -41.65
N PRO A 96 -26.31 55.76 -40.74
CA PRO A 96 -25.65 56.02 -39.44
C PRO A 96 -26.56 56.52 -38.26
N GLU A 97 -25.91 56.81 -37.12
CA GLU A 97 -26.20 57.89 -36.11
C GLU A 97 -27.61 58.09 -35.50
N GLY A 98 -27.65 58.43 -34.18
CA GLY A 98 -28.82 59.12 -33.58
C GLY A 98 -29.00 58.95 -32.07
N SER A 99 -28.39 59.84 -31.26
CA SER A 99 -28.52 59.87 -29.79
C SER A 99 -29.87 60.40 -29.26
N SER A 100 -30.15 60.13 -27.98
CA SER A 100 -30.95 60.97 -27.04
C SER A 100 -32.47 61.12 -27.30
N SER A 101 -33.35 61.45 -26.34
CA SER A 101 -33.39 61.36 -24.86
C SER A 101 -34.74 61.93 -24.39
N GLU A 102 -35.31 61.50 -23.25
CA GLU A 102 -36.03 62.35 -22.27
C GLU A 102 -36.62 61.52 -21.10
N ASP A 103 -36.35 61.96 -19.87
CA ASP A 103 -37.27 62.32 -18.77
C ASP A 103 -38.56 61.51 -18.49
N SER A 104 -39.06 61.37 -17.25
CA SER A 104 -38.56 61.61 -15.87
C SER A 104 -39.63 61.04 -14.87
N SER A 105 -39.63 61.14 -13.54
CA SER A 105 -38.82 61.77 -12.47
C SER A 105 -39.11 61.02 -11.13
N GLY A 106 -38.35 61.25 -10.04
CA GLY A 106 -38.65 60.59 -8.75
C GLY A 106 -37.63 60.75 -7.60
N ASP A 107 -37.45 61.97 -7.08
CA ASP A 107 -36.72 62.28 -5.83
C ASP A 107 -37.64 61.98 -4.60
N ALA A 108 -37.22 61.76 -3.34
CA ALA A 108 -35.94 61.93 -2.65
C ALA A 108 -35.89 61.16 -1.29
N SER A 109 -34.69 60.98 -0.70
CA SER A 109 -34.34 61.15 0.75
C SER A 109 -35.04 60.32 1.87
N ALA A 110 -34.51 60.00 3.07
CA ALA A 110 -33.18 59.76 3.72
C ALA A 110 -33.47 59.39 5.23
N ALA A 111 -32.58 59.19 6.22
CA ALA A 111 -31.11 59.21 6.37
C ALA A 111 -30.64 58.41 7.64
N GLN A 112 -29.42 57.86 7.59
CA GLN A 112 -28.33 57.83 8.61
C GLN A 112 -28.47 57.31 10.08
N ASP A 113 -27.49 56.44 10.42
CA ASP A 113 -26.58 56.37 11.59
C ASP A 113 -27.03 56.00 13.03
N ASP A 114 -26.62 54.77 13.46
CA ASP A 114 -25.76 54.38 14.63
C ASP A 114 -26.07 54.89 16.09
N PRO A 115 -25.43 54.41 17.21
CA PRO A 115 -24.31 53.46 17.37
C PRO A 115 -24.33 52.44 18.55
N GLY A 116 -23.41 51.46 18.49
CA GLY A 116 -22.35 51.30 19.52
C GLY A 116 -22.54 50.51 20.85
N ALA A 117 -22.03 49.27 20.85
CA ALA A 117 -21.04 48.70 21.81
C ALA A 117 -21.38 48.23 23.27
N ASN A 118 -20.56 47.24 23.70
CA ASN A 118 -20.10 46.85 25.05
C ASN A 118 -20.91 45.94 26.05
N ASP A 119 -20.53 44.65 26.05
CA ASP A 119 -19.67 43.99 27.08
C ASP A 119 -20.25 43.19 28.30
N ALA A 120 -19.52 42.11 28.63
CA ALA A 120 -19.30 41.41 29.92
C ALA A 120 -20.34 40.48 30.65
N THR A 121 -19.85 39.26 30.93
CA THR A 121 -19.97 38.44 32.18
C THR A 121 -21.21 37.59 32.55
N SER A 122 -21.08 36.27 32.31
CA SER A 122 -21.22 35.11 33.25
C SER A 122 -22.46 34.90 34.17
N SER A 123 -23.02 33.69 34.14
CA SER A 123 -23.26 32.84 35.34
C SER A 123 -23.55 31.36 34.93
N ASP A 124 -23.75 30.48 35.91
CA ASP A 124 -23.35 29.05 35.88
C ASP A 124 -24.52 28.03 35.98
N ALA A 125 -24.20 26.74 35.77
CA ALA A 125 -24.82 25.52 36.32
C ALA A 125 -26.23 25.00 35.87
N SER A 126 -26.22 23.81 35.22
CA SER A 126 -27.01 22.55 35.48
C SER A 126 -28.55 22.57 35.71
N GLU A 127 -29.38 21.59 35.30
CA GLU A 127 -29.26 20.11 35.37
C GLU A 127 -30.16 19.34 34.36
N ALA A 128 -29.81 18.06 34.10
CA ALA A 128 -30.64 16.84 33.94
C ALA A 128 -31.82 16.71 32.92
N GLY A 129 -32.06 15.45 32.48
CA GLY A 129 -33.23 15.02 31.68
C GLY A 129 -32.85 14.35 30.34
N ASP A 130 -32.22 13.18 30.35
CA ASP A 130 -32.88 11.86 30.26
C ASP A 130 -33.72 11.64 28.98
N ARG A 131 -33.30 10.66 28.17
CA ARG A 131 -34.13 9.96 27.17
C ARG A 131 -33.74 8.49 27.16
N SER A 132 -34.73 7.63 27.41
CA SER A 132 -34.61 6.18 27.56
C SER A 132 -35.09 5.41 26.32
N ASP A 133 -34.93 4.09 26.36
CA ASP A 133 -35.22 3.14 25.26
C ASP A 133 -36.69 3.13 24.79
N GLY A 134 -36.91 2.62 23.55
CA GLY A 134 -38.26 2.34 23.05
C GLY A 134 -38.28 1.82 21.61
N ALA A 135 -38.10 0.50 21.43
CA ALA A 135 -38.23 -0.16 20.12
C ALA A 135 -39.68 -0.56 19.78
N ALA A 136 -39.84 -1.20 18.62
CA ALA A 136 -41.09 -1.65 17.98
C ALA A 136 -41.85 -0.56 17.17
N LYS A 137 -42.56 -0.88 16.09
CA LYS A 137 -43.00 -2.21 15.62
C LYS A 137 -43.23 -2.22 14.09
N ALA A 138 -43.11 -3.39 13.46
CA ALA A 138 -43.64 -3.62 12.11
C ALA A 138 -45.12 -4.05 12.16
N GLU A 139 -45.88 -3.77 11.09
CA GLU A 139 -47.20 -4.35 10.84
C GLU A 139 -47.27 -4.86 9.38
N ASP A 140 -47.82 -6.07 9.20
CA ASP A 140 -48.10 -6.67 7.89
C ASP A 140 -49.27 -5.97 7.18
N PRO A 141 -49.36 -6.16 5.86
CA PRO A 141 -50.66 -6.40 5.23
C PRO A 141 -50.68 -7.74 4.47
N ALA A 142 -51.06 -8.81 5.18
CA ALA A 142 -51.59 -10.01 4.52
C ALA A 142 -53.10 -9.78 4.23
N GLY A 143 -53.59 -9.96 3.01
CA GLY A 143 -52.94 -10.31 1.74
C GLY A 143 -54.01 -10.79 0.75
N ASP A 144 -53.60 -11.36 -0.39
CA ASP A 144 -54.48 -12.20 -1.21
C ASP A 144 -53.70 -13.44 -1.72
N LYS A 145 -54.41 -14.52 -2.05
CA LYS A 145 -53.85 -15.76 -2.59
C LYS A 145 -54.43 -16.07 -3.98
N ALA A 146 -53.83 -15.49 -5.00
CA ALA A 146 -53.96 -15.94 -6.37
C ALA A 146 -53.02 -17.13 -6.66
N THR A 147 -53.24 -17.83 -7.77
CA THR A 147 -52.44 -18.98 -8.21
C THR A 147 -51.97 -18.80 -9.64
N GLY A 148 -50.67 -18.59 -9.82
CA GLY A 148 -50.00 -18.43 -11.11
C GLY A 148 -48.49 -18.50 -10.92
N GLY A 149 -47.73 -18.62 -12.02
CA GLY A 149 -46.31 -18.32 -12.01
C GLY A 149 -46.15 -16.89 -12.48
N ASP A 150 -45.93 -15.97 -11.55
CA ASP A 150 -45.79 -14.55 -11.86
C ASP A 150 -44.42 -14.27 -12.49
N LEU A 151 -44.41 -13.30 -13.42
CA LEU A 151 -43.21 -12.79 -14.05
C LEU A 151 -42.65 -11.62 -13.24
N VAL A 152 -41.35 -11.66 -12.99
CA VAL A 152 -40.57 -10.66 -12.29
C VAL A 152 -39.58 -10.04 -13.27
N ASP A 153 -39.58 -8.71 -13.32
CA ASP A 153 -38.78 -7.95 -14.27
C ASP A 153 -37.33 -7.84 -13.81
N ILE A 154 -36.39 -8.13 -14.71
CA ILE A 154 -34.98 -7.73 -14.57
C ILE A 154 -34.90 -6.28 -15.03
N VAL A 155 -34.44 -5.39 -14.15
CA VAL A 155 -34.41 -3.94 -14.37
C VAL A 155 -32.97 -3.44 -14.24
N THR A 156 -32.56 -2.53 -15.11
CA THR A 156 -31.25 -1.87 -14.99
C THR A 156 -31.17 -1.07 -13.68
N PRO A 157 -30.10 -1.22 -12.87
CA PRO A 157 -29.97 -0.47 -11.64
C PRO A 157 -29.80 1.03 -11.93
N SER A 158 -30.20 1.86 -10.97
CA SER A 158 -29.92 3.30 -11.03
C SER A 158 -28.43 3.52 -10.77
N ALA A 159 -27.63 3.54 -11.83
CA ALA A 159 -26.32 4.20 -11.80
C ALA A 159 -26.49 5.67 -11.33
N GLY A 160 -25.44 6.23 -10.74
CA GLY A 160 -25.51 7.58 -10.15
C GLY A 160 -25.80 8.69 -11.16
N ASP A 161 -26.08 9.90 -10.65
CA ASP A 161 -26.66 11.06 -11.35
C ASP A 161 -25.89 11.62 -12.59
N SER A 162 -24.90 10.89 -13.11
CA SER A 162 -24.07 11.24 -14.28
C SER A 162 -24.08 10.19 -15.41
N VAL A 163 -24.78 9.06 -15.27
CA VAL A 163 -24.83 7.98 -16.28
C VAL A 163 -26.19 7.96 -16.99
N THR A 164 -26.22 8.30 -18.27
CA THR A 164 -27.45 8.44 -19.08
C THR A 164 -27.80 7.22 -19.93
N GLU A 165 -26.81 6.39 -20.25
CA GLU A 165 -26.94 5.21 -21.11
C GLU A 165 -25.92 4.14 -20.72
N ALA A 166 -26.22 2.89 -21.04
CA ALA A 166 -25.35 1.74 -20.84
C ALA A 166 -25.52 0.75 -22.01
N THR A 167 -24.57 -0.16 -22.21
CA THR A 167 -24.61 -1.17 -23.29
C THR A 167 -24.64 -2.57 -22.70
N LEU A 168 -25.57 -3.42 -23.15
CA LEU A 168 -25.59 -4.84 -22.78
C LEU A 168 -24.43 -5.55 -23.49
N LEU A 169 -23.49 -6.14 -22.76
CA LEU A 169 -22.33 -6.80 -23.37
C LEU A 169 -22.61 -8.25 -23.75
N GLU A 170 -23.12 -9.03 -22.79
CA GLU A 170 -23.35 -10.47 -22.95
C GLU A 170 -24.40 -10.96 -21.95
N TRP A 171 -25.37 -11.75 -22.40
CA TRP A 171 -26.22 -12.57 -21.52
C TRP A 171 -25.49 -13.85 -21.09
N LEU A 172 -25.18 -13.96 -19.80
CA LEU A 172 -24.55 -15.14 -19.18
C LEU A 172 -25.50 -16.35 -19.09
N VAL A 173 -26.81 -16.11 -19.26
CA VAL A 173 -27.89 -17.09 -19.10
C VAL A 173 -28.79 -17.11 -20.35
N GLU A 174 -29.29 -18.29 -20.73
CA GLU A 174 -30.15 -18.47 -21.90
C GLU A 174 -31.65 -18.54 -21.58
N GLU A 175 -32.49 -18.19 -22.56
CA GLU A 175 -33.95 -18.30 -22.41
C GLU A 175 -34.37 -19.75 -22.10
N GLY A 176 -35.11 -19.94 -21.01
CA GLY A 176 -35.54 -21.24 -20.50
C GLY A 176 -34.60 -21.88 -19.47
N ALA A 177 -33.47 -21.25 -19.12
CA ALA A 177 -32.60 -21.74 -18.04
C ALA A 177 -33.13 -21.41 -16.63
N GLU A 178 -32.89 -22.30 -15.68
CA GLU A 178 -33.13 -22.08 -14.24
C GLU A 178 -31.97 -21.26 -13.64
N VAL A 179 -32.30 -20.24 -12.84
CA VAL A 179 -31.36 -19.36 -12.12
C VAL A 179 -31.71 -19.30 -10.64
N GLU A 180 -30.67 -19.30 -9.80
CA GLU A 180 -30.80 -19.06 -8.35
C GLU A 180 -30.82 -17.55 -8.06
N GLU A 181 -31.48 -17.15 -6.98
CA GLU A 181 -31.53 -15.75 -6.53
C GLU A 181 -30.13 -15.25 -6.20
N GLY A 182 -29.74 -14.11 -6.78
CA GLY A 182 -28.39 -13.57 -6.64
C GLY A 182 -27.34 -14.13 -7.61
N ALA A 183 -27.69 -15.03 -8.54
CA ALA A 183 -26.77 -15.50 -9.59
C ALA A 183 -26.72 -14.54 -10.80
N ASP A 184 -25.53 -14.31 -11.36
CA ASP A 184 -25.31 -13.32 -12.43
C ASP A 184 -25.94 -13.75 -13.77
N VAL A 185 -26.75 -12.86 -14.37
CA VAL A 185 -27.61 -13.19 -15.53
C VAL A 185 -27.11 -12.56 -16.82
N LEU A 186 -26.50 -11.37 -16.74
CA LEU A 186 -25.91 -10.64 -17.86
C LEU A 186 -24.84 -9.64 -17.38
N VAL A 187 -24.03 -9.14 -18.32
CA VAL A 187 -23.03 -8.09 -18.10
C VAL A 187 -23.43 -6.81 -18.84
N VAL A 188 -23.30 -5.67 -18.18
CA VAL A 188 -23.60 -4.33 -18.72
C VAL A 188 -22.37 -3.43 -18.60
N SER A 189 -22.01 -2.74 -19.69
CA SER A 189 -20.96 -1.74 -19.72
C SER A 189 -21.51 -0.33 -19.58
N THR A 190 -20.81 0.51 -18.83
CA THR A 190 -21.02 1.96 -18.72
C THR A 190 -19.76 2.70 -19.13
N ASP A 191 -19.85 4.01 -19.31
CA ASP A 191 -18.71 4.91 -19.58
C ASP A 191 -17.70 5.04 -18.40
N LYS A 192 -17.84 4.20 -17.36
CA LYS A 192 -16.98 4.15 -16.16
C LYS A 192 -16.56 2.74 -15.76
N VAL A 193 -17.48 1.77 -15.79
CA VAL A 193 -17.23 0.37 -15.36
C VAL A 193 -18.13 -0.63 -16.11
N ASP A 194 -17.66 -1.88 -16.23
CA ASP A 194 -18.50 -3.04 -16.51
C ASP A 194 -19.09 -3.59 -15.20
N MET A 195 -20.32 -4.10 -15.24
CA MET A 195 -21.06 -4.57 -14.07
C MET A 195 -21.91 -5.80 -14.41
N GLU A 196 -21.83 -6.82 -13.56
CA GLU A 196 -22.65 -8.04 -13.60
C GLU A 196 -24.00 -7.77 -12.90
N LEU A 197 -25.11 -8.18 -13.50
CA LEU A 197 -26.46 -8.00 -12.94
C LEU A 197 -27.00 -9.35 -12.41
N PRO A 198 -27.19 -9.49 -11.09
CA PRO A 198 -27.69 -10.72 -10.48
C PRO A 198 -29.22 -10.88 -10.58
N ALA A 199 -29.68 -12.13 -10.55
CA ALA A 199 -31.09 -12.48 -10.65
C ALA A 199 -31.90 -11.97 -9.44
N PRO A 200 -32.96 -11.16 -9.62
CA PRO A 200 -33.76 -10.61 -8.52
C PRO A 200 -34.62 -11.64 -7.77
N VAL A 201 -34.87 -12.82 -8.36
CA VAL A 201 -35.58 -13.95 -7.76
C VAL A 201 -35.08 -15.28 -8.33
N ALA A 202 -35.18 -16.37 -7.56
CA ALA A 202 -35.01 -17.72 -8.09
C ALA A 202 -36.16 -18.10 -9.03
N GLY A 203 -35.84 -18.61 -10.22
CA GLY A 203 -36.84 -18.91 -11.25
C GLY A 203 -36.26 -19.34 -12.59
N VAL A 204 -37.06 -19.20 -13.65
CA VAL A 204 -36.64 -19.47 -15.04
C VAL A 204 -36.60 -18.16 -15.83
N LEU A 205 -35.49 -17.87 -16.51
CA LEU A 205 -35.42 -16.73 -17.44
C LEU A 205 -36.37 -16.99 -18.62
N GLU A 206 -37.53 -16.34 -18.65
CA GLU A 206 -38.57 -16.60 -19.65
C GLU A 206 -38.32 -15.85 -20.96
N LYS A 207 -37.74 -14.65 -20.89
CA LYS A 207 -37.50 -13.83 -22.08
C LYS A 207 -36.40 -12.76 -21.89
N LYS A 208 -35.52 -12.62 -22.89
CA LYS A 208 -34.61 -11.48 -23.10
C LYS A 208 -35.34 -10.39 -23.90
N LEU A 209 -35.24 -9.12 -23.50
CA LEU A 209 -35.85 -8.00 -24.25
C LEU A 209 -34.87 -7.25 -25.16
N PHE A 210 -33.58 -7.33 -24.85
CA PHE A 210 -32.46 -6.71 -25.58
C PHE A 210 -31.41 -7.77 -25.93
N ALA A 211 -30.72 -7.58 -27.04
CA ALA A 211 -29.65 -8.44 -27.53
C ALA A 211 -28.27 -7.96 -27.06
N ASP A 212 -27.26 -8.81 -27.24
CA ASP A 212 -25.86 -8.47 -26.99
C ASP A 212 -25.42 -7.33 -27.94
N GLY A 213 -24.98 -6.20 -27.36
CA GLY A 213 -24.62 -4.97 -28.06
C GLY A 213 -25.71 -3.89 -28.13
N ASP A 214 -26.92 -4.11 -27.60
CA ASP A 214 -27.97 -3.08 -27.54
C ASP A 214 -27.72 -2.06 -26.41
N THR A 215 -28.10 -0.80 -26.67
CA THR A 215 -28.10 0.29 -25.68
C THR A 215 -29.37 0.23 -24.82
N ILE A 216 -29.21 0.43 -23.51
CA ILE A 216 -30.25 0.33 -22.48
C ILE A 216 -30.16 1.53 -21.53
N HIS A 217 -31.31 2.03 -21.05
CA HIS A 217 -31.37 3.17 -20.14
C HIS A 217 -31.48 2.74 -18.66
N PRO A 218 -31.17 3.61 -17.68
CA PRO A 218 -31.40 3.31 -16.26
C PRO A 218 -32.90 3.12 -15.94
N GLN A 219 -33.21 2.18 -15.03
CA GLN A 219 -34.57 1.78 -14.63
C GLN A 219 -35.44 1.17 -15.75
N GLU A 220 -34.80 0.67 -16.83
CA GLU A 220 -35.46 -0.01 -17.94
C GLU A 220 -35.56 -1.53 -17.73
N VAL A 221 -36.68 -2.14 -18.15
CA VAL A 221 -36.91 -3.59 -18.03
C VAL A 221 -36.22 -4.29 -19.20
N ILE A 222 -35.23 -5.13 -18.90
CA ILE A 222 -34.35 -5.79 -19.89
C ILE A 222 -34.63 -7.29 -20.07
N GLY A 223 -35.39 -7.90 -19.18
CA GLY A 223 -35.80 -9.31 -19.27
C GLY A 223 -36.86 -9.67 -18.24
N HIS A 224 -37.44 -10.88 -18.35
CA HIS A 224 -38.42 -11.39 -17.39
C HIS A 224 -38.03 -12.78 -16.87
N ILE A 225 -38.08 -12.97 -15.55
CA ILE A 225 -37.90 -14.27 -14.86
C ILE A 225 -39.25 -14.73 -14.31
N ARG A 226 -39.64 -15.99 -14.56
CA ARG A 226 -40.82 -16.59 -13.93
C ARG A 226 -40.44 -17.20 -12.58
N ALA A 227 -40.98 -16.66 -11.50
CA ALA A 227 -40.66 -17.11 -10.14
C ALA A 227 -41.21 -18.51 -9.82
N GLY A 228 -40.43 -19.36 -9.15
CA GLY A 228 -40.87 -20.73 -8.81
C GLY A 228 -39.96 -21.46 -7.82
N ALA A 229 -40.55 -22.15 -6.83
CA ALA A 229 -39.81 -22.81 -5.75
C ALA A 229 -39.24 -24.20 -6.15
N PRO A 230 -38.00 -24.54 -5.75
CA PRO A 230 -37.36 -25.81 -6.10
C PRO A 230 -37.97 -27.01 -5.36
N LYS A 231 -38.12 -28.14 -6.07
CA LYS A 231 -38.54 -29.44 -5.49
C LYS A 231 -37.34 -30.36 -5.26
N GLY A 232 -36.66 -30.19 -4.13
CA GLY A 232 -35.43 -30.92 -3.82
C GLY A 232 -35.62 -32.37 -3.35
N GLY A 233 -34.52 -33.15 -3.43
CA GLY A 233 -34.31 -34.41 -2.71
C GLY A 233 -33.62 -35.52 -3.51
N GLY A 234 -32.28 -35.66 -3.43
CA GLY A 234 -31.59 -36.68 -4.26
C GLY A 234 -30.10 -37.04 -4.10
N ASP A 235 -29.34 -36.49 -3.14
CA ASP A 235 -27.95 -36.91 -2.81
C ASP A 235 -26.81 -36.61 -3.84
N ALA A 236 -25.56 -36.65 -3.35
CA ALA A 236 -24.25 -36.49 -4.03
C ALA A 236 -23.82 -35.10 -4.55
N SER A 237 -22.49 -34.88 -4.53
CA SER A 237 -21.77 -33.64 -4.87
C SER A 237 -20.28 -33.96 -5.12
N PRO A 238 -19.50 -33.20 -5.93
CA PRO A 238 -19.86 -32.32 -7.06
C PRO A 238 -19.06 -32.60 -8.37
N THR A 239 -19.58 -32.08 -9.50
CA THR A 239 -18.89 -31.79 -10.79
C THR A 239 -18.16 -32.95 -11.53
N PRO A 240 -17.79 -32.82 -12.84
CA PRO A 240 -17.91 -31.68 -13.77
C PRO A 240 -18.91 -31.86 -14.94
N VAL A 241 -19.13 -30.78 -15.69
CA VAL A 241 -20.01 -30.70 -16.86
C VAL A 241 -19.36 -31.32 -18.11
N PRO A 242 -20.08 -32.16 -18.89
CA PRO A 242 -19.64 -32.61 -20.21
C PRO A 242 -20.68 -32.40 -21.33
N GLY A 243 -20.37 -31.52 -22.29
CA GLY A 243 -20.75 -31.63 -23.71
C GLY A 243 -22.22 -31.52 -24.15
N ILE A 244 -22.54 -30.48 -24.92
CA ILE A 244 -23.72 -30.46 -25.82
C ILE A 244 -23.48 -31.46 -26.97
N ALA A 245 -24.52 -32.17 -27.41
CA ALA A 245 -24.39 -33.32 -28.31
C ALA A 245 -25.10 -33.18 -29.68
N GLU A 246 -24.41 -33.69 -30.70
CA GLU A 246 -24.90 -34.31 -31.94
C GLU A 246 -26.01 -33.65 -32.80
N GLY A 247 -25.62 -33.24 -34.01
CA GLY A 247 -26.33 -33.65 -35.22
C GLY A 247 -25.63 -34.86 -35.84
N ALA A 248 -26.34 -35.94 -36.14
CA ALA A 248 -25.73 -37.27 -36.38
C ALA A 248 -26.03 -37.86 -37.77
N GLU A 249 -25.08 -38.66 -38.30
CA GLU A 249 -25.36 -39.89 -39.06
C GLU A 249 -24.08 -40.75 -39.26
N GLY A 250 -24.15 -42.07 -39.06
CA GLY A 250 -23.12 -43.04 -39.51
C GLY A 250 -22.39 -43.86 -38.42
N THR A 251 -22.73 -45.16 -38.30
CA THR A 251 -22.04 -46.18 -37.47
C THR A 251 -21.14 -47.10 -38.33
N PRO A 252 -20.26 -48.00 -37.79
CA PRO A 252 -20.09 -48.43 -36.39
C PRO A 252 -18.63 -48.41 -35.83
N GLN A 253 -18.49 -48.78 -34.55
CA GLN A 253 -17.25 -48.91 -33.77
C GLN A 253 -16.32 -50.08 -34.24
N PRO A 254 -15.01 -50.07 -33.89
CA PRO A 254 -14.60 -50.76 -32.66
C PRO A 254 -13.50 -50.07 -31.80
N THR A 255 -13.49 -50.49 -30.53
CA THR A 255 -12.60 -50.18 -29.39
C THR A 255 -11.10 -49.98 -29.62
N THR A 256 -10.48 -48.99 -28.94
CA THR A 256 -9.31 -49.16 -28.02
C THR A 256 -9.08 -47.91 -27.14
N ASN A 257 -8.36 -48.07 -26.01
CA ASN A 257 -8.00 -46.99 -25.08
C ASN A 257 -6.78 -46.17 -25.55
N GLY A 258 -6.72 -44.89 -25.18
CA GLY A 258 -5.47 -44.10 -25.19
C GLY A 258 -5.70 -42.59 -25.20
N SER A 259 -5.30 -41.89 -24.14
CA SER A 259 -5.14 -40.43 -24.14
C SER A 259 -3.65 -40.11 -24.06
N GLY A 260 -3.15 -39.33 -25.01
CA GLY A 260 -1.74 -38.92 -25.10
C GLY A 260 -1.58 -37.46 -24.71
N SER A 261 -0.56 -37.14 -23.91
CA SER A 261 -0.20 -35.77 -23.59
C SER A 261 0.71 -35.22 -24.70
N ALA A 262 0.33 -34.07 -25.29
CA ALA A 262 1.14 -33.42 -26.31
C ALA A 262 2.52 -33.03 -25.74
N SER A 263 3.59 -33.49 -26.39
CA SER A 263 4.97 -33.11 -26.05
C SER A 263 5.39 -31.96 -26.97
N THR A 264 5.61 -30.77 -26.41
CA THR A 264 6.13 -29.62 -27.17
C THR A 264 7.55 -29.89 -27.67
N ILE A 265 7.80 -29.55 -28.93
CA ILE A 265 9.08 -29.75 -29.62
C ILE A 265 9.86 -28.42 -29.57
N PRO A 266 11.11 -28.38 -29.09
CA PRO A 266 11.93 -27.16 -29.10
C PRO A 266 12.20 -26.62 -30.51
N ASP A 267 12.18 -25.30 -30.68
CA ASP A 267 12.26 -24.61 -31.99
C ASP A 267 13.59 -24.81 -32.75
N ASP A 268 14.67 -25.22 -32.08
CA ASP A 268 15.95 -25.53 -32.73
C ASP A 268 15.96 -26.91 -33.42
N VAL A 269 15.01 -27.80 -33.06
CA VAL A 269 14.90 -29.15 -33.60
C VAL A 269 14.29 -29.12 -35.00
N LYS A 270 15.15 -29.22 -36.01
CA LYS A 270 14.76 -29.31 -37.43
C LYS A 270 14.00 -30.60 -37.73
N ILE A 271 12.70 -30.63 -37.48
CA ILE A 271 11.79 -31.75 -37.76
C ILE A 271 10.94 -31.50 -39.02
N SER A 272 10.37 -32.56 -39.59
CA SER A 272 9.38 -32.47 -40.68
C SER A 272 7.95 -32.45 -40.13
N PRO A 273 6.98 -31.73 -40.74
CA PRO A 273 5.59 -31.68 -40.27
C PRO A 273 4.80 -33.00 -40.30
N VAL A 274 5.42 -34.09 -40.76
CA VAL A 274 4.89 -35.46 -40.67
C VAL A 274 5.54 -36.19 -39.49
N ALA A 275 6.83 -35.98 -39.24
CA ALA A 275 7.54 -36.53 -38.10
C ALA A 275 7.09 -35.91 -36.77
N ALA A 276 6.84 -34.60 -36.72
CA ALA A 276 6.36 -33.91 -35.52
C ALA A 276 5.06 -34.52 -34.99
N ARG A 277 4.04 -34.65 -35.86
CA ARG A 277 2.76 -35.29 -35.51
C ARG A 277 2.89 -36.78 -35.14
N VAL A 278 3.88 -37.50 -35.69
CA VAL A 278 4.15 -38.89 -35.30
C VAL A 278 4.84 -38.94 -33.94
N ALA A 279 5.75 -38.01 -33.63
CA ALA A 279 6.38 -37.92 -32.31
C ALA A 279 5.35 -37.58 -31.22
N GLU A 280 4.45 -36.65 -31.51
CA GLU A 280 3.34 -36.25 -30.64
C GLU A 280 2.36 -37.39 -30.37
N VAL A 281 1.92 -38.12 -31.41
CA VAL A 281 0.99 -39.26 -31.28
C VAL A 281 1.64 -40.47 -30.59
N GLU A 282 2.90 -40.76 -30.86
CA GLU A 282 3.62 -41.92 -30.32
C GLU A 282 4.36 -41.62 -28.99
N GLY A 283 4.29 -40.38 -28.48
CA GLY A 283 4.88 -39.97 -27.21
C GLY A 283 6.42 -39.94 -27.18
N VAL A 284 7.07 -39.64 -28.31
CA VAL A 284 8.52 -39.75 -28.50
C VAL A 284 9.21 -38.38 -28.36
N ASP A 285 10.10 -38.24 -27.37
CA ASP A 285 11.02 -37.11 -27.29
C ASP A 285 11.99 -37.09 -28.48
N VAL A 286 11.92 -36.03 -29.29
CA VAL A 286 12.72 -35.85 -30.51
C VAL A 286 14.05 -35.15 -30.27
N SER A 287 14.32 -34.61 -29.08
CA SER A 287 15.55 -33.87 -28.76
C SER A 287 16.82 -34.72 -28.94
N GLY A 288 16.72 -36.04 -28.72
CA GLY A 288 17.79 -37.01 -28.94
C GLY A 288 17.82 -37.67 -30.32
N VAL A 289 16.90 -37.34 -31.24
CA VAL A 289 16.69 -38.11 -32.48
C VAL A 289 17.51 -37.54 -33.63
N ARG A 290 18.42 -38.35 -34.18
CA ARG A 290 19.33 -37.94 -35.26
C ARG A 290 18.66 -38.02 -36.62
N GLY A 291 18.20 -36.89 -37.14
CA GLY A 291 17.53 -36.81 -38.44
C GLY A 291 18.38 -37.25 -39.63
N THR A 292 17.82 -38.11 -40.49
CA THR A 292 18.46 -38.61 -41.72
C THR A 292 18.07 -37.84 -42.98
N GLY A 293 17.11 -36.91 -42.88
CA GLY A 293 16.60 -36.13 -44.01
C GLY A 293 17.54 -35.02 -44.50
N PRO A 294 17.19 -34.33 -45.60
CA PRO A 294 17.96 -33.22 -46.17
C PRO A 294 18.28 -32.15 -45.11
N GLN A 295 19.53 -31.68 -45.09
CA GLN A 295 20.08 -30.76 -44.08
C GLN A 295 20.00 -31.26 -42.62
N GLY A 296 19.91 -32.58 -42.40
CA GLY A 296 19.84 -33.20 -41.07
C GLY A 296 18.43 -33.18 -40.45
N ARG A 297 17.39 -32.99 -41.26
CA ARG A 297 16.00 -32.89 -40.79
C ARG A 297 15.47 -34.25 -40.30
N ILE A 298 14.80 -34.26 -39.15
CA ILE A 298 14.13 -35.45 -38.61
C ILE A 298 12.92 -35.83 -39.48
N THR A 299 12.96 -37.06 -39.98
CA THR A 299 11.95 -37.70 -40.83
C THR A 299 11.02 -38.59 -40.01
N LYS A 300 9.95 -39.07 -40.62
CA LYS A 300 8.98 -39.97 -39.95
C LYS A 300 9.66 -41.26 -39.48
N ASP A 301 10.58 -41.79 -40.27
CA ASP A 301 11.22 -43.08 -40.01
C ASP A 301 12.21 -42.97 -38.85
N ASP A 302 12.91 -41.83 -38.73
CA ASP A 302 13.79 -41.53 -37.59
C ASP A 302 13.05 -41.57 -36.24
N VAL A 303 11.81 -41.04 -36.19
CA VAL A 303 10.97 -41.05 -34.98
C VAL A 303 10.48 -42.46 -34.65
N LEU A 304 10.03 -43.22 -35.67
CA LEU A 304 9.57 -44.59 -35.50
C LEU A 304 10.71 -45.55 -35.09
N ASP A 305 11.95 -45.29 -35.50
CA ASP A 305 13.12 -46.04 -35.04
C ASP A 305 13.60 -45.58 -33.65
N ALA A 306 13.40 -44.31 -33.26
CA ALA A 306 13.62 -43.87 -31.88
C ALA A 306 12.63 -44.54 -30.91
N GLN A 307 11.35 -44.66 -31.27
CA GLN A 307 10.32 -45.36 -30.50
C GLN A 307 10.73 -46.80 -30.18
N LYS A 308 11.17 -47.56 -31.20
CA LYS A 308 11.60 -48.98 -31.07
C LYS A 308 12.81 -49.17 -30.16
N ASN A 309 13.63 -48.14 -29.98
CA ASN A 309 14.88 -48.19 -29.21
C ASN A 309 14.75 -47.65 -27.77
N GLY A 310 13.55 -47.27 -27.33
CA GLY A 310 13.28 -46.96 -25.92
C GLY A 310 13.81 -45.61 -25.44
N GLY A 311 13.36 -44.52 -26.08
CA GLY A 311 13.57 -43.16 -25.58
C GLY A 311 13.11 -42.98 -24.13
N ARG A 312 13.79 -42.10 -23.38
CA ARG A 312 13.49 -41.86 -21.96
C ARG A 312 12.17 -41.09 -21.81
N SER A 313 11.26 -41.57 -20.96
CA SER A 313 10.12 -40.76 -20.52
C SER A 313 10.55 -39.71 -19.50
N SER A 314 9.76 -38.66 -19.35
CA SER A 314 9.83 -37.73 -18.22
C SER A 314 9.51 -38.43 -16.89
N ALA A 315 9.91 -37.82 -15.77
CA ALA A 315 9.75 -38.39 -14.43
C ALA A 315 8.41 -38.00 -13.79
N GLU A 316 7.66 -38.97 -13.26
CA GLU A 316 6.36 -38.72 -12.61
C GLU A 316 6.47 -37.88 -11.33
N VAL A 317 5.60 -36.87 -11.20
CA VAL A 317 5.39 -36.14 -9.96
C VAL A 317 4.56 -37.00 -8.98
N LYS A 318 5.23 -37.57 -7.99
CA LYS A 318 4.66 -38.52 -7.02
C LYS A 318 3.68 -37.88 -6.02
N ARG A 319 2.42 -37.69 -6.43
CA ARG A 319 1.31 -37.30 -5.56
C ARG A 319 0.99 -38.42 -4.55
N THR A 320 0.82 -38.08 -3.27
CA THR A 320 0.53 -39.04 -2.19
C THR A 320 -0.65 -38.55 -1.32
N PRO A 321 -1.79 -39.25 -1.27
CA PRO A 321 -2.95 -38.81 -0.49
C PRO A 321 -2.72 -38.77 1.02
N ILE A 322 -3.15 -37.67 1.66
CA ILE A 322 -3.20 -37.52 3.12
C ILE A 322 -4.34 -38.40 3.66
N ARG A 323 -4.11 -39.13 4.76
CA ARG A 323 -5.07 -40.08 5.35
C ARG A 323 -4.95 -40.15 6.88
N GLY A 324 -6.04 -40.54 7.55
CA GLY A 324 -6.09 -40.71 9.00
C GLY A 324 -5.92 -39.40 9.75
N GLY A 325 -5.21 -39.42 10.89
CA GLY A 325 -5.05 -38.24 11.76
C GLY A 325 -4.48 -36.99 11.08
N ALA A 326 -3.69 -37.12 10.02
CA ALA A 326 -3.19 -35.98 9.25
C ALA A 326 -4.29 -35.31 8.39
N SER A 327 -5.32 -36.05 7.97
CA SER A 327 -6.50 -35.51 7.28
C SER A 327 -7.49 -34.91 8.26
N ALA A 328 -7.64 -35.49 9.46
CA ALA A 328 -8.41 -34.88 10.55
C ALA A 328 -7.78 -33.55 11.02
N LEU A 329 -6.43 -33.49 11.09
CA LEU A 329 -5.72 -32.24 11.39
C LEU A 329 -5.93 -31.19 10.29
N ALA A 330 -5.85 -31.56 9.00
CA ALA A 330 -6.11 -30.64 7.89
C ALA A 330 -7.51 -30.02 7.98
N ARG A 331 -8.54 -30.86 8.14
CA ARG A 331 -9.93 -30.40 8.31
C ARG A 331 -10.10 -29.51 9.55
N GLY A 332 -9.41 -29.81 10.65
CA GLY A 332 -9.39 -28.95 11.83
C GLY A 332 -8.71 -27.58 11.61
N MET A 333 -7.68 -27.53 10.77
CA MET A 333 -7.06 -26.25 10.36
C MET A 333 -8.00 -25.44 9.46
N GLU A 334 -8.74 -26.09 8.55
CA GLU A 334 -9.79 -25.46 7.74
C GLU A 334 -10.93 -24.94 8.62
N GLU A 335 -11.46 -25.75 9.54
CA GLU A 335 -12.47 -25.36 10.54
C GLU A 335 -12.03 -24.12 11.35
N SER A 336 -10.73 -24.02 11.71
CA SER A 336 -10.18 -22.88 12.47
C SER A 336 -10.31 -21.53 11.74
N LEU A 337 -10.46 -21.51 10.41
CA LEU A 337 -10.61 -20.27 9.62
C LEU A 337 -11.89 -19.50 9.99
N THR A 338 -12.89 -20.20 10.54
CA THR A 338 -14.17 -19.62 10.99
C THR A 338 -14.13 -18.94 12.37
N VAL A 339 -12.97 -18.90 13.02
CA VAL A 339 -12.75 -18.31 14.35
C VAL A 339 -12.02 -16.97 14.20
N PRO A 340 -12.65 -15.81 14.48
CA PRO A 340 -12.01 -14.50 14.43
C PRO A 340 -11.03 -14.33 15.61
N THR A 341 -9.80 -14.79 15.41
CA THR A 341 -8.76 -14.76 16.45
C THR A 341 -8.04 -13.42 16.51
N ALA A 342 -7.87 -12.88 17.71
CA ALA A 342 -6.88 -11.85 18.01
C ALA A 342 -5.82 -12.39 18.97
N THR A 343 -4.67 -11.71 19.08
CA THR A 343 -3.55 -12.15 19.92
C THR A 343 -2.98 -11.02 20.77
N SER A 344 -2.87 -11.27 22.08
CA SER A 344 -2.16 -10.41 23.02
C SER A 344 -0.79 -10.99 23.33
N PHE A 345 0.21 -10.14 23.52
CA PHE A 345 1.60 -10.51 23.80
C PHE A 345 2.04 -9.93 25.14
N ARG A 346 2.84 -10.67 25.91
CA ARG A 346 3.44 -10.16 27.15
C ARG A 346 4.79 -10.81 27.43
N THR A 347 5.76 -10.02 27.86
CA THR A 347 7.12 -10.47 28.20
C THR A 347 7.24 -10.57 29.72
N ILE A 348 7.55 -11.77 30.23
CA ILE A 348 7.55 -12.10 31.66
C ILE A 348 8.98 -12.41 32.11
N THR A 349 9.39 -11.95 33.30
CA THR A 349 10.71 -12.33 33.87
C THR A 349 10.66 -13.69 34.57
N ILE A 350 11.72 -14.48 34.38
CA ILE A 350 11.73 -15.92 34.72
C ILE A 350 12.59 -16.23 35.96
N THR A 351 13.20 -15.22 36.59
CA THR A 351 14.05 -15.39 37.78
C THR A 351 13.32 -16.11 38.91
N THR A 352 12.14 -15.61 39.29
CA THR A 352 11.32 -16.18 40.37
C THR A 352 10.89 -17.61 40.04
N LEU A 353 10.37 -17.82 38.83
CA LEU A 353 9.88 -19.11 38.33
C LEU A 353 10.99 -20.17 38.29
N ASP A 354 12.17 -19.85 37.75
CA ASP A 354 13.30 -20.79 37.74
C ASP A 354 13.87 -21.02 39.16
N GLY A 355 13.90 -19.99 40.00
CA GLY A 355 14.31 -20.09 41.41
C GLY A 355 13.41 -21.02 42.22
N ARG A 356 12.08 -20.84 42.16
CA ARG A 356 11.09 -21.71 42.83
C ARG A 356 11.11 -23.13 42.26
N ARG A 357 11.24 -23.30 40.94
CA ARG A 357 11.44 -24.61 40.29
C ARG A 357 12.73 -25.30 40.77
N LYS A 358 13.83 -24.56 40.97
CA LYS A 358 15.09 -25.08 41.54
C LYS A 358 14.92 -25.50 42.99
N GLN A 359 14.17 -24.75 43.81
CA GLN A 359 13.83 -25.13 45.19
C GLN A 359 13.01 -26.44 45.23
N LEU A 360 11.95 -26.58 44.43
CA LEU A 360 11.18 -27.82 44.30
C LEU A 360 12.05 -29.01 43.86
N LYS A 361 12.94 -28.81 42.88
CA LYS A 361 13.91 -29.83 42.46
C LYS A 361 14.89 -30.21 43.57
N ALA A 362 15.28 -29.27 44.43
CA ALA A 362 16.14 -29.55 45.59
C ALA A 362 15.41 -30.33 46.70
N ALA A 363 14.09 -30.14 46.85
CA ALA A 363 13.23 -30.97 47.69
C ALA A 363 12.96 -32.38 47.10
N GLY A 364 13.43 -32.66 45.87
CA GLY A 364 13.31 -33.95 45.19
C GLY A 364 12.18 -34.04 44.15
N GLU A 365 11.36 -32.99 44.01
CA GLU A 365 10.17 -32.99 43.16
C GLU A 365 10.50 -32.73 41.67
N LYS A 366 9.78 -33.43 40.78
CA LYS A 366 10.07 -33.46 39.33
C LYS A 366 9.25 -32.42 38.55
N VAL A 367 9.37 -31.16 38.97
CA VAL A 367 8.58 -30.05 38.42
C VAL A 367 9.27 -29.38 37.22
N SER A 368 8.51 -29.14 36.15
CA SER A 368 8.95 -28.47 34.93
C SER A 368 8.37 -27.05 34.83
N PHE A 369 8.91 -26.22 33.93
CA PHE A 369 8.33 -24.91 33.63
C PHE A 369 6.88 -25.05 33.14
N THR A 370 6.60 -26.01 32.25
CA THR A 370 5.25 -26.27 31.71
C THR A 370 4.25 -26.69 32.81
N HIS A 371 4.69 -27.37 33.87
CA HIS A 371 3.79 -27.73 34.98
C HIS A 371 3.35 -26.47 35.76
N LEU A 372 4.29 -25.59 36.09
CA LEU A 372 4.00 -24.36 36.83
C LEU A 372 3.22 -23.36 35.97
N ILE A 373 3.57 -23.19 34.70
CA ILE A 373 2.85 -22.30 33.78
C ILE A 373 1.45 -22.83 33.48
N GLY A 374 1.29 -24.13 33.23
CA GLY A 374 -0.03 -24.74 33.03
C GLY A 374 -0.95 -24.59 34.25
N TYR A 375 -0.42 -24.79 35.46
CA TYR A 375 -1.18 -24.60 36.69
C TYR A 375 -1.52 -23.13 36.94
N ALA A 376 -0.60 -22.18 36.67
CA ALA A 376 -0.87 -20.75 36.77
C ALA A 376 -1.95 -20.28 35.77
N ILE A 377 -1.91 -20.78 34.52
CA ILE A 377 -2.95 -20.53 33.51
C ILE A 377 -4.31 -21.08 33.98
N ALA A 378 -4.34 -22.32 34.47
CA ALA A 378 -5.56 -22.96 34.92
C ALA A 378 -6.17 -22.24 36.14
N ARG A 379 -5.37 -21.86 37.15
CA ARG A 379 -5.81 -21.09 38.31
C ARG A 379 -6.25 -19.67 37.94
N ALA A 380 -5.47 -18.93 37.15
CA ALA A 380 -5.85 -17.60 36.69
C ALA A 380 -7.19 -17.60 35.93
N ALA A 381 -7.42 -18.60 35.07
CA ALA A 381 -8.69 -18.76 34.35
C ALA A 381 -9.84 -19.27 35.24
N THR A 382 -9.58 -19.89 36.39
CA THR A 382 -10.62 -20.40 37.30
C THR A 382 -11.01 -19.37 38.37
N GLU A 383 -10.04 -18.65 38.92
CA GLU A 383 -10.19 -17.81 40.11
C GLU A 383 -10.39 -16.32 39.81
N GLN A 384 -9.77 -15.82 38.73
CA GLN A 384 -9.68 -14.37 38.45
C GLN A 384 -10.32 -13.99 37.12
N MET A 385 -10.15 -14.84 36.09
CA MET A 385 -10.55 -14.56 34.71
C MET A 385 -11.36 -15.70 34.03
N PRO A 386 -12.52 -16.15 34.58
CA PRO A 386 -13.38 -17.18 33.96
C PRO A 386 -13.70 -16.96 32.48
N VAL A 387 -13.81 -15.69 32.06
CA VAL A 387 -14.09 -15.31 30.66
C VAL A 387 -13.11 -15.91 29.64
N MET A 388 -11.87 -16.18 30.03
CA MET A 388 -10.86 -16.76 29.13
C MET A 388 -11.11 -18.24 28.82
N ALA A 389 -12.00 -18.89 29.57
CA ALA A 389 -12.43 -20.27 29.39
C ALA A 389 -13.86 -20.40 28.80
N HIS A 390 -14.51 -19.28 28.46
CA HIS A 390 -15.77 -19.27 27.70
C HIS A 390 -15.54 -19.72 26.26
N THR A 391 -16.55 -20.34 25.65
CA THR A 391 -16.49 -20.82 24.25
C THR A 391 -17.62 -20.23 23.41
N TYR A 392 -17.38 -20.06 22.11
CA TYR A 392 -18.39 -19.62 21.16
C TYR A 392 -19.06 -20.83 20.52
N GLU A 393 -20.39 -20.88 20.58
CA GLU A 393 -21.22 -21.87 19.89
C GLU A 393 -22.37 -21.15 19.15
N LYS A 394 -23.19 -21.92 18.45
CA LYS A 394 -24.49 -21.48 17.94
C LYS A 394 -25.58 -22.38 18.52
N ASP A 395 -26.73 -21.80 18.83
CA ASP A 395 -27.90 -22.58 19.24
C ASP A 395 -28.57 -23.30 18.04
N ASP A 396 -29.60 -24.10 18.32
CA ASP A 396 -30.39 -24.83 17.31
C ASP A 396 -31.11 -23.90 16.31
N GLU A 397 -31.22 -22.60 16.62
CA GLU A 397 -31.82 -21.56 15.77
C GLU A 397 -30.75 -20.78 14.96
N GLY A 398 -29.47 -21.01 15.22
CA GLY A 398 -28.33 -20.42 14.51
C GLY A 398 -27.77 -19.13 15.11
N ASN A 399 -28.31 -18.67 16.25
CA ASN A 399 -27.89 -17.45 16.95
C ASN A 399 -26.50 -17.63 17.59
N PRO A 400 -25.67 -16.58 17.67
CA PRO A 400 -24.39 -16.62 18.39
C PRO A 400 -24.61 -16.74 19.90
N VAL A 401 -24.07 -17.78 20.54
CA VAL A 401 -24.14 -17.96 21.99
C VAL A 401 -22.75 -18.08 22.63
N LEU A 402 -22.60 -17.45 23.80
CA LEU A 402 -21.44 -17.60 24.67
C LEU A 402 -21.73 -18.71 25.68
N VAL A 403 -20.85 -19.71 25.74
CA VAL A 403 -20.99 -20.87 26.62
C VAL A 403 -19.96 -20.77 27.76
N ASP A 404 -20.46 -20.64 28.98
CA ASP A 404 -19.67 -20.82 30.21
C ASP A 404 -19.85 -22.24 30.73
N ALA A 405 -18.78 -23.04 30.64
CA ALA A 405 -18.78 -24.42 31.12
C ALA A 405 -18.60 -24.55 32.65
N GLY A 406 -18.33 -23.46 33.37
CA GLY A 406 -18.07 -23.44 34.82
C GLY A 406 -16.81 -24.16 35.28
N GLN A 407 -15.99 -24.66 34.35
CA GLN A 407 -14.79 -25.49 34.58
C GLN A 407 -13.69 -25.11 33.59
N VAL A 408 -12.42 -25.19 34.01
CA VAL A 408 -11.27 -24.92 33.14
C VAL A 408 -10.62 -26.23 32.71
N ASN A 409 -10.91 -26.66 31.49
CA ASN A 409 -10.36 -27.87 30.90
C ASN A 409 -9.10 -27.50 30.08
N LEU A 410 -7.92 -27.72 30.67
CA LEU A 410 -6.63 -27.34 30.10
C LEU A 410 -6.13 -28.39 29.11
N GLY A 411 -6.17 -28.09 27.82
CA GLY A 411 -5.47 -28.83 26.77
C GLY A 411 -3.97 -28.54 26.76
N ILE A 412 -3.13 -29.57 26.64
CA ILE A 412 -1.67 -29.45 26.66
C ILE A 412 -1.11 -29.99 25.35
N ALA A 413 -0.43 -29.16 24.56
CA ALA A 413 0.15 -29.58 23.29
C ALA A 413 1.41 -30.47 23.49
N VAL A 414 1.41 -31.66 22.90
CA VAL A 414 2.49 -32.66 22.99
C VAL A 414 2.93 -33.12 21.60
N ASP A 415 4.19 -32.91 21.24
CA ASP A 415 4.82 -33.55 20.07
C ASP A 415 5.21 -34.99 20.42
N VAL A 416 4.62 -35.97 19.71
CA VAL A 416 4.91 -37.40 19.87
C VAL A 416 5.61 -37.93 18.61
N GLU A 417 6.92 -38.20 18.73
CA GLU A 417 7.70 -38.80 17.65
C GLU A 417 7.61 -40.34 17.66
N ARG A 418 7.12 -40.92 16.55
CA ARG A 418 6.92 -42.36 16.37
C ARG A 418 7.41 -42.81 15.00
N ARG A 419 8.41 -43.70 14.96
CA ARG A 419 9.01 -44.25 13.72
C ARG A 419 9.45 -43.17 12.71
N GLY A 420 10.05 -42.08 13.20
CA GLY A 420 10.50 -40.95 12.37
C GLY A 420 9.39 -40.06 11.82
N LYS A 421 8.14 -40.21 12.30
CA LYS A 421 7.06 -39.25 12.08
C LYS A 421 6.69 -38.58 13.39
N ARG A 422 6.54 -37.27 13.37
CA ARG A 422 6.00 -36.47 14.48
C ARG A 422 4.49 -36.36 14.35
N THR A 423 3.81 -36.18 15.47
CA THR A 423 2.36 -36.04 15.53
C THR A 423 2.00 -35.24 16.77
N LEU A 424 1.32 -34.12 16.57
CA LEU A 424 0.80 -33.29 17.66
C LEU A 424 -0.43 -33.98 18.27
N MET A 425 -0.46 -34.06 19.59
CA MET A 425 -1.61 -34.50 20.37
C MET A 425 -1.92 -33.48 21.46
N VAL A 426 -3.19 -33.27 21.78
CA VAL A 426 -3.63 -32.34 22.83
C VAL A 426 -4.47 -33.10 23.87
N PRO A 427 -3.83 -33.84 24.79
CA PRO A 427 -4.52 -34.34 25.98
C PRO A 427 -5.05 -33.20 26.88
N VAL A 428 -6.13 -33.46 27.61
CA VAL A 428 -6.89 -32.45 28.37
C VAL A 428 -6.99 -32.81 29.85
N ILE A 429 -6.47 -31.94 30.73
CA ILE A 429 -6.73 -32.02 32.18
C ILE A 429 -8.09 -31.38 32.45
N LYS A 430 -9.01 -32.12 33.08
CA LYS A 430 -10.36 -31.66 33.42
C LYS A 430 -10.37 -30.84 34.71
N ASP A 431 -11.13 -29.74 34.71
CA ASP A 431 -11.28 -28.77 35.80
C ASP A 431 -9.94 -28.42 36.51
N ALA A 432 -8.91 -28.18 35.68
CA ALA A 432 -7.50 -28.18 36.05
C ALA A 432 -7.11 -27.16 37.12
N GLY A 433 -7.87 -26.06 37.23
CA GLY A 433 -7.63 -25.00 38.22
C GLY A 433 -8.24 -25.26 39.60
N ARG A 434 -9.09 -26.30 39.76
CA ARG A 434 -9.62 -26.74 41.07
C ARG A 434 -8.85 -27.93 41.67
N LEU A 435 -7.92 -28.51 40.92
CA LEU A 435 -7.01 -29.53 41.43
C LEU A 435 -5.97 -28.88 42.34
N SER A 436 -5.53 -29.59 43.39
CA SER A 436 -4.29 -29.23 44.09
C SER A 436 -3.09 -29.41 43.16
N PHE A 437 -1.96 -28.76 43.43
CA PHE A 437 -0.79 -28.83 42.55
C PHE A 437 -0.25 -30.26 42.41
N ARG A 438 -0.33 -31.08 43.47
CA ARG A 438 -0.05 -32.53 43.39
C ARG A 438 -1.01 -33.23 42.44
N GLY A 439 -2.32 -33.00 42.56
CA GLY A 439 -3.33 -33.59 41.68
C GLY A 439 -3.18 -33.18 40.21
N PHE A 440 -2.90 -31.89 39.95
CA PHE A 440 -2.56 -31.37 38.63
C PHE A 440 -1.29 -32.03 38.07
N LEU A 441 -0.23 -32.11 38.87
CA LEU A 441 1.05 -32.72 38.49
C LEU A 441 0.90 -34.20 38.15
N ASP A 442 0.14 -34.96 38.93
CA ASP A 442 -0.08 -36.39 38.71
C ASP A 442 -0.95 -36.62 37.45
N ALA A 443 -2.02 -35.84 37.25
CA ALA A 443 -2.84 -35.87 36.04
C ALA A 443 -2.04 -35.50 34.77
N PHE A 444 -1.20 -34.46 34.84
CA PHE A 444 -0.30 -34.07 33.76
C PHE A 444 0.66 -35.22 33.40
N ASN A 445 1.29 -35.85 34.39
CA ASN A 445 2.24 -36.94 34.16
C ASN A 445 1.57 -38.20 33.58
N ASP A 446 0.37 -38.57 34.04
CA ASP A 446 -0.41 -39.69 33.46
C ASP A 446 -0.75 -39.43 31.98
N LEU A 447 -1.25 -38.24 31.64
CA LEU A 447 -1.57 -37.88 30.25
C LEU A 447 -0.34 -37.86 29.35
N ILE A 448 0.81 -37.36 29.82
CA ILE A 448 2.08 -37.43 29.07
C ILE A 448 2.57 -38.88 28.91
N ALA A 449 2.39 -39.73 29.92
CA ALA A 449 2.71 -41.15 29.83
C ALA A 449 1.81 -41.86 28.81
N LYS A 450 0.48 -41.64 28.87
CA LYS A 450 -0.50 -42.14 27.89
C LYS A 450 -0.18 -41.67 26.47
N ALA A 451 0.20 -40.41 26.27
CA ALA A 451 0.58 -39.88 24.96
C ALA A 451 1.78 -40.63 24.36
N ARG A 452 2.85 -40.79 25.14
CA ARG A 452 4.07 -41.49 24.73
C ARG A 452 3.86 -42.99 24.48
N ASP A 453 3.07 -43.63 25.34
CA ASP A 453 2.73 -45.06 25.22
C ASP A 453 1.67 -45.35 24.14
N ASN A 454 1.08 -44.32 23.51
CA ASN A 454 -0.06 -44.43 22.59
C ASN A 454 -1.27 -45.13 23.26
N LYS A 455 -1.65 -44.66 24.45
CA LYS A 455 -2.77 -45.13 25.28
C LYS A 455 -3.85 -44.06 25.54
N LEU A 456 -3.73 -42.87 24.95
CA LEU A 456 -4.80 -41.86 25.02
C LEU A 456 -6.09 -42.41 24.41
N THR A 457 -7.20 -42.18 25.10
CA THR A 457 -8.56 -42.41 24.62
C THR A 457 -9.10 -41.18 23.89
N GLY A 458 -10.30 -41.29 23.30
CA GLY A 458 -11.00 -40.13 22.76
C GLY A 458 -11.37 -39.12 23.86
N ASP A 459 -11.66 -39.58 25.06
CA ASP A 459 -12.12 -38.76 26.18
C ASP A 459 -10.95 -37.96 26.80
N ASP A 460 -9.75 -38.54 26.82
CA ASP A 460 -8.51 -37.84 27.22
C ASP A 460 -8.16 -36.65 26.30
N MET A 461 -8.77 -36.54 25.11
CA MET A 461 -8.45 -35.53 24.06
C MET A 461 -9.60 -34.58 23.69
N GLN A 462 -10.78 -34.71 24.30
CA GLN A 462 -11.97 -33.90 23.97
C GLN A 462 -12.24 -32.79 24.98
N GLY A 463 -12.89 -31.71 24.53
CA GLY A 463 -13.45 -30.66 25.40
C GLY A 463 -12.41 -29.98 26.29
N ALA A 464 -11.32 -29.49 25.69
CA ALA A 464 -10.55 -28.38 26.23
C ALA A 464 -11.27 -27.05 25.90
N ASN A 465 -11.17 -26.05 26.77
CA ASN A 465 -11.62 -24.69 26.50
C ASN A 465 -10.49 -23.65 26.63
N VAL A 466 -9.42 -24.00 27.37
CA VAL A 466 -8.14 -23.27 27.41
C VAL A 466 -7.03 -24.23 26.98
N GLN A 467 -6.07 -23.78 26.17
CA GLN A 467 -4.91 -24.60 25.77
C GLN A 467 -3.56 -23.96 26.10
N LEU A 468 -2.53 -24.79 26.32
CA LEU A 468 -1.14 -24.39 26.47
C LEU A 468 -0.25 -25.12 25.44
N THR A 469 0.57 -24.35 24.71
CA THR A 469 1.64 -24.86 23.85
C THR A 469 3.02 -24.27 24.21
N ASN A 470 4.08 -25.04 24.00
CA ASN A 470 5.47 -24.67 24.35
C ASN A 470 6.45 -24.96 23.20
N PRO A 471 6.46 -24.13 22.15
CA PRO A 471 7.52 -24.13 21.14
C PRO A 471 8.84 -23.53 21.65
N GLY A 472 8.86 -22.87 22.81
CA GLY A 472 10.09 -22.39 23.45
C GLY A 472 11.16 -23.46 23.67
N GLY A 473 10.75 -24.72 23.85
CA GLY A 473 11.64 -25.88 23.95
C GLY A 473 12.48 -26.18 22.69
N ILE A 474 12.14 -25.62 21.52
CA ILE A 474 12.92 -25.72 20.28
C ILE A 474 13.57 -24.38 19.87
N GLY A 475 13.58 -23.38 20.76
CA GLY A 475 14.21 -22.07 20.52
C GLY A 475 13.29 -21.01 19.88
N THR A 476 12.00 -21.30 19.71
CA THR A 476 11.03 -20.32 19.20
C THR A 476 10.79 -19.20 20.22
N VAL A 477 11.14 -17.95 19.86
CA VAL A 477 11.05 -16.78 20.77
C VAL A 477 9.60 -16.42 21.12
N ALA A 478 8.70 -16.42 20.13
CA ALA A 478 7.26 -16.22 20.32
C ALA A 478 6.49 -17.02 19.25
N SER A 479 5.21 -17.29 19.49
CA SER A 479 4.36 -18.06 18.57
C SER A 479 2.90 -17.59 18.66
N VAL A 480 2.21 -17.58 17.51
CA VAL A 480 0.78 -17.30 17.40
C VAL A 480 0.10 -18.59 16.90
N PRO A 481 -0.33 -19.49 17.81
CA PRO A 481 -0.97 -20.74 17.42
C PRO A 481 -2.42 -20.49 16.98
N ARG A 482 -2.91 -21.28 16.03
CA ARG A 482 -4.31 -21.26 15.60
C ARG A 482 -5.22 -21.73 16.75
N LEU A 483 -6.26 -20.95 17.05
CA LEU A 483 -7.31 -21.35 17.98
C LEU A 483 -8.27 -22.31 17.27
N MET A 484 -8.57 -23.43 17.91
CA MET A 484 -9.51 -24.44 17.40
C MET A 484 -10.93 -24.10 17.85
N SER A 485 -11.94 -24.40 17.01
CA SER A 485 -13.34 -24.27 17.41
C SER A 485 -13.63 -25.03 18.71
N GLY A 486 -14.57 -24.52 19.52
CA GLY A 486 -14.83 -25.02 20.88
C GLY A 486 -13.75 -24.68 21.92
N ASN A 487 -12.84 -23.73 21.65
CA ASN A 487 -11.86 -23.21 22.62
C ASN A 487 -11.96 -21.69 22.68
N GLY A 488 -11.88 -21.10 23.87
CA GLY A 488 -11.86 -19.65 24.05
C GLY A 488 -10.47 -19.05 23.87
N THR A 489 -9.45 -19.72 24.43
CA THR A 489 -8.08 -19.21 24.50
C THR A 489 -7.03 -20.30 24.29
N ILE A 490 -5.97 -19.99 23.54
CA ILE A 490 -4.73 -20.77 23.51
C ILE A 490 -3.54 -19.88 23.86
N VAL A 491 -2.74 -20.33 24.82
CA VAL A 491 -1.53 -19.67 25.32
C VAL A 491 -0.30 -20.34 24.74
N ALA A 492 0.63 -19.58 24.15
CA ALA A 492 1.94 -20.08 23.75
C ALA A 492 3.07 -19.53 24.62
N THR A 493 4.07 -20.37 24.87
CA THR A 493 5.26 -20.04 25.68
C THR A 493 6.53 -20.10 24.83
N GLY A 494 7.27 -19.00 24.82
CA GLY A 494 8.50 -18.81 24.06
C GLY A 494 9.76 -19.35 24.75
N SER A 495 10.90 -19.20 24.08
CA SER A 495 12.20 -19.60 24.61
C SER A 495 12.66 -18.71 25.77
N ILE A 496 13.12 -19.31 26.87
CA ILE A 496 13.67 -18.57 28.03
C ILE A 496 15.09 -18.11 27.71
N ALA A 497 15.28 -16.82 27.45
CA ALA A 497 16.55 -16.21 27.04
C ALA A 497 16.82 -14.91 27.82
N TYR A 498 18.00 -14.32 27.65
CA TYR A 498 18.15 -12.89 27.92
C TYR A 498 17.48 -12.09 26.79
N PRO A 499 17.05 -10.83 27.03
CA PRO A 499 16.63 -9.94 25.95
C PRO A 499 17.68 -9.86 24.83
N VAL A 500 17.25 -9.64 23.60
CA VAL A 500 18.12 -9.63 22.42
C VAL A 500 19.26 -8.61 22.62
N GLY A 501 20.50 -9.02 22.30
CA GLY A 501 21.70 -8.23 22.55
C GLY A 501 22.31 -8.36 23.95
N LEU A 502 21.59 -8.92 24.94
CA LEU A 502 22.11 -9.10 26.32
C LEU A 502 22.61 -10.53 26.61
N GLY A 503 22.75 -11.39 25.59
CA GLY A 503 23.11 -12.81 25.75
C GLY A 503 24.42 -13.06 26.50
N GLU A 504 25.47 -12.28 26.20
CA GLU A 504 26.81 -12.45 26.80
C GLU A 504 27.01 -11.64 28.09
N VAL A 505 26.36 -10.48 28.18
CA VAL A 505 26.56 -9.50 29.28
C VAL A 505 25.49 -9.57 30.38
N GLY A 506 24.36 -10.27 30.15
CA GLY A 506 23.20 -10.24 31.02
C GLY A 506 23.48 -10.64 32.47
N GLU A 507 24.32 -11.66 32.70
CA GLU A 507 24.70 -12.09 34.05
C GLU A 507 25.68 -11.12 34.75
N LEU A 508 26.42 -10.31 33.99
CA LEU A 508 27.34 -9.29 34.54
C LEU A 508 26.56 -8.09 35.07
N ILE A 509 25.58 -7.62 34.29
CA ILE A 509 24.82 -6.38 34.55
C ILE A 509 23.58 -6.59 35.44
N GLY A 510 23.29 -7.83 35.87
CA GLY A 510 22.10 -8.13 36.66
C GLY A 510 20.79 -8.17 35.86
N ALA A 511 20.85 -8.44 34.54
CA ALA A 511 19.65 -8.62 33.74
C ALA A 511 18.88 -9.88 34.15
N GLU A 512 17.55 -9.82 34.09
CA GLU A 512 16.70 -11.00 34.23
C GLU A 512 16.59 -11.75 32.89
N LYS A 513 16.40 -13.08 32.94
CA LYS A 513 15.94 -13.83 31.76
C LYS A 513 14.44 -13.65 31.59
N VAL A 514 14.00 -13.58 30.34
CA VAL A 514 12.61 -13.34 29.95
C VAL A 514 12.06 -14.48 29.10
N MET A 515 10.74 -14.56 29.05
CA MET A 515 9.97 -15.41 28.15
C MET A 515 8.83 -14.57 27.56
N SER A 516 8.64 -14.63 26.25
CA SER A 516 7.42 -14.12 25.63
C SER A 516 6.29 -15.13 25.82
N MET A 517 5.14 -14.65 26.28
CA MET A 517 3.91 -15.42 26.40
C MET A 517 2.84 -14.74 25.55
N THR A 518 2.13 -15.51 24.73
CA THR A 518 1.04 -15.01 23.88
C THR A 518 -0.27 -15.63 24.32
N SER A 519 -1.37 -14.91 24.14
CA SER A 519 -2.75 -15.37 24.35
C SER A 519 -3.50 -15.10 23.06
N THR A 520 -3.84 -16.15 22.32
CA THR A 520 -4.68 -16.09 21.11
C THR A 520 -6.10 -16.51 21.49
N TYR A 521 -7.09 -15.67 21.21
CA TYR A 521 -8.44 -15.79 21.75
C TYR A 521 -9.50 -15.45 20.70
N ASP A 522 -10.72 -15.97 20.88
CA ASP A 522 -11.87 -15.67 20.02
C ASP A 522 -12.41 -14.26 20.33
N HIS A 523 -12.17 -13.30 19.43
CA HIS A 523 -12.55 -11.90 19.62
C HIS A 523 -14.08 -11.66 19.48
N ARG A 524 -14.88 -12.71 19.22
CA ARG A 524 -16.35 -12.63 19.34
C ARG A 524 -16.82 -12.60 20.79
N ILE A 525 -16.05 -13.20 21.71
CA ILE A 525 -16.45 -13.42 23.11
C ILE A 525 -15.45 -12.87 24.14
N ILE A 526 -14.16 -12.76 23.79
CA ILE A 526 -13.10 -12.26 24.65
C ILE A 526 -12.52 -10.97 24.06
N GLN A 527 -12.46 -9.90 24.85
CA GLN A 527 -11.93 -8.61 24.42
C GLN A 527 -10.42 -8.50 24.66
N GLY A 528 -9.71 -7.71 23.84
CA GLY A 528 -8.26 -7.53 23.98
C GLY A 528 -7.80 -7.01 25.35
N ALA A 529 -8.61 -6.21 26.03
CA ALA A 529 -8.35 -5.79 27.41
C ALA A 529 -8.40 -6.96 28.40
N GLN A 530 -9.33 -7.92 28.22
CA GLN A 530 -9.43 -9.12 29.06
C GLN A 530 -8.25 -10.06 28.81
N SER A 531 -7.85 -10.28 27.56
CA SER A 531 -6.69 -11.10 27.22
C SER A 531 -5.37 -10.49 27.71
N GLY A 532 -5.22 -9.17 27.62
CA GLY A 532 -4.10 -8.43 28.23
C GLY A 532 -4.06 -8.55 29.76
N GLN A 533 -5.21 -8.40 30.43
CA GLN A 533 -5.33 -8.59 31.87
C GLN A 533 -5.10 -10.05 32.29
N PHE A 534 -5.49 -11.03 31.48
CA PHE A 534 -5.19 -12.44 31.75
C PHE A 534 -3.68 -12.72 31.71
N LEU A 535 -2.97 -12.23 30.70
CA LEU A 535 -1.50 -12.32 30.64
C LEU A 535 -0.80 -11.53 31.77
N LYS A 536 -1.47 -10.52 32.35
CA LYS A 536 -1.01 -9.85 33.59
C LYS A 536 -1.19 -10.77 34.79
N THR A 537 -2.39 -11.29 35.02
CA THR A 537 -2.67 -12.16 36.16
C THR A 537 -1.87 -13.46 36.13
N VAL A 538 -1.64 -14.08 34.96
CA VAL A 538 -0.75 -15.27 34.88
C VAL A 538 0.70 -14.92 35.27
N GLU A 539 1.19 -13.69 35.02
CA GLU A 539 2.47 -13.26 35.59
C GLU A 539 2.40 -13.11 37.11
N GLU A 540 1.34 -12.52 37.67
CA GLU A 540 1.18 -12.34 39.12
C GLU A 540 1.34 -13.69 39.85
N TYR A 541 0.62 -14.74 39.41
CA TYR A 541 0.81 -16.11 39.93
C TYR A 541 2.27 -16.60 39.74
N LEU A 542 2.89 -16.40 38.58
CA LEU A 542 4.27 -16.86 38.31
C LEU A 542 5.36 -16.08 39.09
N GLN A 543 5.08 -14.85 39.52
CA GLN A 543 5.94 -14.08 40.43
C GLN A 543 5.68 -14.41 41.92
N GLY A 544 4.61 -15.14 42.22
CA GLY A 544 4.29 -15.62 43.58
C GLY A 544 3.24 -14.82 44.32
N GLU A 545 2.47 -13.97 43.63
CA GLU A 545 1.23 -13.44 44.18
C GLU A 545 0.17 -14.56 44.32
N HIS A 546 -0.97 -14.25 44.92
CA HIS A 546 -2.11 -15.17 45.09
C HIS A 546 -1.76 -16.48 45.84
N GLU A 547 -0.74 -16.42 46.71
CA GLU A 547 -0.17 -17.56 47.47
C GLU A 547 0.26 -18.75 46.60
N PHE A 548 0.62 -18.50 45.34
CA PHE A 548 0.80 -19.55 44.33
C PHE A 548 1.87 -20.58 44.72
N TYR A 549 3.02 -20.13 45.22
CA TYR A 549 4.11 -21.02 45.60
C TYR A 549 3.94 -21.60 47.00
N GLU A 550 3.34 -20.84 47.92
CA GLU A 550 3.00 -21.26 49.27
C GLU A 550 2.10 -22.50 49.22
N GLN A 551 1.04 -22.44 48.41
CA GLN A 551 0.10 -23.54 48.18
C GLN A 551 0.73 -24.67 47.36
N ALA A 552 1.45 -24.37 46.27
CA ALA A 552 2.12 -25.39 45.45
C ALA A 552 3.22 -26.18 46.18
N PHE A 553 3.92 -25.57 47.14
CA PHE A 553 4.90 -26.27 47.98
C PHE A 553 4.20 -27.09 49.08
N ALA A 554 3.16 -26.55 49.71
CA ALA A 554 2.35 -27.26 50.71
C ALA A 554 1.70 -28.53 50.13
N ASP A 555 1.10 -28.45 48.94
CA ASP A 555 0.50 -29.59 48.21
C ASP A 555 1.50 -30.72 47.92
N LEU A 556 2.78 -30.36 47.73
CA LEU A 556 3.84 -31.34 47.50
C LEU A 556 4.47 -31.84 48.81
N GLY A 557 4.23 -31.18 49.95
CA GLY A 557 4.88 -31.47 51.23
C GLY A 557 6.34 -30.98 51.31
N ALA A 558 6.67 -29.91 50.58
CA ALA A 558 8.00 -29.32 50.52
C ALA A 558 8.06 -27.99 51.30
N ASP A 559 9.19 -27.72 51.98
CA ASP A 559 9.40 -26.44 52.64
C ASP A 559 9.63 -25.31 51.62
N LEU A 560 8.85 -24.24 51.72
CA LEU A 560 9.05 -23.05 50.89
C LEU A 560 10.33 -22.32 51.31
N GLY A 561 11.33 -22.34 50.43
CA GLY A 561 12.60 -21.66 50.66
C GLY A 561 12.47 -20.13 50.71
N PRO A 562 13.55 -19.40 51.06
CA PRO A 562 13.56 -17.94 51.04
C PRO A 562 13.17 -17.38 49.66
N ALA A 563 12.70 -16.14 49.65
CA ALA A 563 12.38 -15.41 48.43
C ALA A 563 13.55 -15.40 47.45
N ILE A 564 13.26 -15.46 46.16
CA ILE A 564 14.28 -15.52 45.12
C ILE A 564 14.87 -14.12 44.93
N GLU A 565 16.13 -13.93 45.32
CA GLU A 565 16.85 -12.69 45.07
C GLU A 565 16.95 -12.41 43.56
N LYS A 566 16.57 -11.21 43.14
CA LYS A 566 16.74 -10.76 41.75
C LYS A 566 18.24 -10.57 41.44
N PRO A 567 18.69 -10.78 40.19
CA PRO A 567 20.11 -10.74 39.86
C PRO A 567 20.65 -9.32 40.06
N GLN A 568 21.57 -9.13 41.00
CA GLN A 568 22.26 -7.86 41.16
C GLN A 568 23.46 -7.80 40.20
N PRO A 569 23.82 -6.62 39.66
CA PRO A 569 25.04 -6.45 38.87
C PRO A 569 26.25 -6.85 39.72
N LYS A 570 27.15 -7.68 39.18
CA LYS A 570 28.27 -8.26 39.95
C LYS A 570 29.44 -7.30 40.18
N ILE A 571 29.19 -6.00 40.02
CA ILE A 571 30.16 -4.91 40.20
C ILE A 571 30.16 -4.52 41.68
N GLN A 572 31.09 -5.07 42.46
CA GLN A 572 31.15 -4.82 43.91
C GLN A 572 31.52 -3.36 44.22
N ALA A 573 30.56 -2.61 44.76
CA ALA A 573 30.79 -1.27 45.29
C ALA A 573 31.55 -1.34 46.63
N GLY A 574 32.83 -0.98 46.61
CA GLY A 574 33.70 -0.96 47.79
C GLY A 574 33.43 0.22 48.73
N ALA A 575 32.36 0.16 49.53
CA ALA A 575 32.09 1.15 50.57
C ALA A 575 32.92 0.86 51.84
N GLY A 576 33.78 1.80 52.23
CA GLY A 576 34.57 1.75 53.47
C GLY A 576 34.90 3.16 53.95
N GLY A 577 34.62 3.47 55.22
CA GLY A 577 34.63 4.85 55.72
C GLY A 577 35.74 5.20 56.73
N ALA A 578 35.83 6.50 57.02
CA ALA A 578 36.45 7.12 58.19
C ALA A 578 37.99 6.97 58.40
N GLY A 579 38.75 7.86 57.76
CA GLY A 579 39.62 8.79 58.48
C GLY A 579 41.03 8.38 58.92
N ALA A 580 42.05 8.94 58.23
CA ALA A 580 43.32 9.40 58.82
C ALA A 580 44.04 10.33 57.82
N ALA A 581 44.86 11.26 58.31
CA ALA A 581 45.70 12.11 57.46
C ALA A 581 47.18 11.70 57.55
N ALA A 582 47.82 11.48 56.39
CA ALA A 582 49.27 11.34 56.22
C ALA A 582 49.67 11.72 54.78
N THR A 583 50.93 12.10 54.56
CA THR A 583 51.39 12.78 53.33
C THR A 583 52.26 11.91 52.43
N ALA A 584 52.06 12.06 51.11
CA ALA A 584 53.03 11.95 49.99
C ALA A 584 54.06 10.78 49.98
N GLY A 585 54.03 9.93 48.95
CA GLY A 585 54.99 8.81 48.83
C GLY A 585 54.99 7.98 47.54
N ASP A 586 54.83 8.61 46.37
CA ASP A 586 55.23 8.12 45.04
C ASP A 586 54.52 6.88 44.38
N LEU A 587 54.42 6.98 43.05
CA LEU A 587 54.21 5.92 42.04
C LEU A 587 53.30 4.70 42.35
N SER A 588 52.00 4.85 42.04
CA SER A 588 51.20 3.77 41.45
C SER A 588 50.37 4.31 40.29
N ALA A 589 50.24 3.55 39.20
CA ALA A 589 49.53 3.98 38.00
C ALA A 589 48.04 4.22 38.28
N THR A 590 47.49 5.30 37.73
CA THR A 590 46.09 5.69 37.89
C THR A 590 45.17 4.63 37.27
N GLN A 591 44.58 3.78 38.11
CA GLN A 591 43.32 3.13 37.76
C GLN A 591 42.32 4.24 37.46
N PRO A 592 41.63 4.25 36.30
CA PRO A 592 40.54 5.18 36.07
C PRO A 592 39.49 5.00 37.16
N GLY A 593 39.24 6.07 37.94
CA GLY A 593 38.12 6.06 38.88
C GLY A 593 36.81 5.85 38.13
N ALA A 594 35.80 5.29 38.79
CA ALA A 594 34.46 5.23 38.21
C ALA A 594 34.04 6.66 37.78
N PRO A 595 33.50 6.85 36.56
CA PRO A 595 33.15 8.17 36.05
C PRO A 595 32.18 8.86 37.01
N SER A 596 32.35 10.16 37.20
CA SER A 596 31.49 10.94 38.11
C SER A 596 30.04 10.91 37.62
N ILE A 597 29.09 11.07 38.55
CA ILE A 597 27.66 11.17 38.21
C ILE A 597 27.43 12.33 37.22
N GLU A 598 28.16 13.43 37.39
CA GLU A 598 28.22 14.58 36.50
C GLU A 598 28.69 14.22 35.08
N LEU A 599 29.78 13.44 34.94
CA LEU A 599 30.25 12.96 33.64
C LEU A 599 29.26 11.96 33.01
N LEU A 600 28.61 11.11 33.80
CA LEU A 600 27.56 10.21 33.32
C LEU A 600 26.31 10.97 32.84
N GLN A 601 25.93 12.06 33.53
CA GLN A 601 24.89 12.98 33.07
C GLN A 601 25.31 13.68 31.78
N ALA A 602 26.56 14.15 31.67
CA ALA A 602 27.08 14.76 30.46
C ALA A 602 27.13 13.77 29.27
N VAL A 603 27.45 12.49 29.49
CA VAL A 603 27.37 11.42 28.47
C VAL A 603 25.92 11.20 28.00
N GLN A 604 24.95 11.22 28.92
CA GLN A 604 23.53 11.11 28.57
C GLN A 604 23.03 12.33 27.79
N ALA A 605 23.46 13.54 28.18
CA ALA A 605 23.18 14.78 27.47
C ALA A 605 23.80 14.79 26.06
N ALA A 606 25.05 14.35 25.92
CA ALA A 606 25.74 14.18 24.64
C ALA A 606 25.06 13.16 23.72
N THR A 607 24.59 12.04 24.28
CA THR A 607 23.81 11.05 23.52
C THR A 607 22.48 11.65 23.03
N SER A 608 21.85 12.50 23.85
CA SER A 608 20.61 13.22 23.50
C SER A 608 20.84 14.27 22.42
N LEU A 609 21.94 15.05 22.51
CA LEU A 609 22.40 16.00 21.50
C LEU A 609 22.62 15.34 20.13
N ILE A 610 23.32 14.21 20.10
CA ILE A 610 23.61 13.49 18.86
C ILE A 610 22.33 12.90 18.25
N ARG A 611 21.41 12.40 19.09
CA ARG A 611 20.07 12.01 18.62
C ARG A 611 19.31 13.20 18.03
N ALA A 612 19.30 14.36 18.69
CA ALA A 612 18.65 15.56 18.20
C ALA A 612 19.24 16.03 16.84
N ILE A 613 20.56 16.00 16.68
CA ILE A 613 21.22 16.32 15.39
C ILE A 613 20.79 15.32 14.30
N ARG A 614 20.80 14.01 14.58
CA ARG A 614 20.36 12.98 13.63
C ARG A 614 18.88 13.07 13.25
N SER A 615 18.01 13.40 14.21
CA SER A 615 16.55 13.45 14.01
C SER A 615 16.05 14.78 13.46
N HIS A 616 16.75 15.90 13.73
CA HIS A 616 16.24 17.25 13.50
C HIS A 616 17.27 18.22 12.88
N GLY A 617 18.51 17.80 12.60
CA GLY A 617 19.55 18.64 12.00
C GLY A 617 19.15 19.23 10.64
N HIS A 618 18.27 18.54 9.91
CA HIS A 618 17.65 19.03 8.67
C HIS A 618 16.86 20.34 8.84
N LEU A 619 16.42 20.71 10.05
CA LEU A 619 15.78 22.00 10.35
C LEU A 619 16.79 23.15 10.51
N LEU A 620 18.08 22.84 10.65
CA LEU A 620 19.20 23.79 10.68
C LEU A 620 20.04 23.76 9.39
N ALA A 621 19.62 22.97 8.39
CA ALA A 621 20.36 22.74 7.16
C ALA A 621 20.16 23.86 6.12
N LYS A 622 21.21 24.14 5.35
CA LYS A 622 21.26 25.19 4.32
C LYS A 622 20.71 24.69 2.99
N LEU A 623 19.46 24.24 3.02
CA LEU A 623 18.80 23.55 1.91
C LEU A 623 18.21 24.50 0.86
N ASP A 624 17.88 25.72 1.26
CA ASP A 624 17.26 26.72 0.39
C ASP A 624 18.32 27.57 -0.35
N PRO A 625 18.36 27.55 -1.71
CA PRO A 625 19.23 28.44 -2.49
C PRO A 625 18.77 29.91 -2.49
N LEU A 626 17.53 30.21 -2.10
CA LEU A 626 16.97 31.57 -2.10
C LEU A 626 17.29 32.36 -0.82
N GLU A 627 17.93 31.72 0.17
CA GLU A 627 18.22 32.27 1.51
C GLU A 627 17.00 32.95 2.18
N ALA A 628 15.81 32.34 2.06
CA ALA A 628 14.56 32.90 2.57
C ALA A 628 14.61 33.18 4.08
N VAL A 629 14.07 34.34 4.48
CA VAL A 629 14.11 34.82 5.87
C VAL A 629 13.16 33.98 6.74
N SER A 630 13.73 33.01 7.45
CA SER A 630 13.06 32.32 8.55
C SER A 630 12.70 33.29 9.67
N ASP A 631 11.44 33.26 10.15
CA ASP A 631 10.97 34.02 11.31
C ASP A 631 11.72 33.70 12.61
N SER A 632 12.39 32.54 12.68
CA SER A 632 13.19 32.08 13.82
C SER A 632 14.67 32.03 13.47
N THR A 633 15.54 32.48 14.37
CA THR A 633 17.00 32.42 14.15
C THR A 633 17.54 30.99 14.27
N PRO A 634 18.74 30.67 13.72
CA PRO A 634 19.37 29.36 13.89
C PRO A 634 19.57 28.96 15.37
N GLU A 635 19.82 29.93 16.26
CA GLU A 635 19.92 29.70 17.71
C GLU A 635 18.57 29.37 18.34
N GLU A 636 17.46 29.93 17.83
CA GLU A 636 16.11 29.64 18.29
C GLU A 636 15.65 28.27 17.81
N ILE A 637 15.91 27.93 16.55
CA ILE A 637 15.65 26.59 16.01
C ILE A 637 16.48 25.55 16.78
N ALA A 638 17.80 25.77 16.97
CA ALA A 638 18.66 24.86 17.74
C ALA A 638 18.16 24.66 19.20
N ARG A 639 17.59 25.71 19.80
CA ARG A 639 16.98 25.69 21.13
C ARG A 639 15.63 24.97 21.18
N GLN A 640 14.87 25.00 20.09
CA GLN A 640 13.61 24.26 19.92
C GLN A 640 13.87 22.76 19.69
N ILE A 641 14.85 22.39 18.85
CA ILE A 641 15.15 21.00 18.51
C ILE A 641 16.06 20.28 19.52
N GLY A 642 16.56 20.96 20.56
CA GLY A 642 17.38 20.36 21.62
C GLY A 642 18.86 20.21 21.29
N VAL A 643 19.42 21.07 20.44
CA VAL A 643 20.84 21.09 20.02
C VAL A 643 21.65 22.20 20.72
N ASP A 644 20.99 22.97 21.58
CA ASP A 644 21.53 23.98 22.52
C ASP A 644 22.36 23.31 23.64
N LEU A 645 23.66 23.65 23.72
CA LEU A 645 24.61 23.05 24.66
C LEU A 645 24.41 23.53 26.11
N ASP A 646 24.04 24.80 26.29
CA ASP A 646 23.86 25.40 27.62
C ASP A 646 22.62 24.81 28.30
N ARG A 647 21.53 24.61 27.55
CA ARG A 647 20.34 23.87 28.02
C ARG A 647 20.62 22.43 28.41
N LEU A 648 21.64 21.80 27.81
CA LEU A 648 22.05 20.43 28.09
C LEU A 648 23.12 20.31 29.19
N GLY A 649 23.64 21.43 29.71
CA GLY A 649 24.73 21.42 30.70
C GLY A 649 26.07 20.93 30.14
N LEU A 650 26.29 21.03 28.83
CA LEU A 650 27.48 20.55 28.15
C LEU A 650 28.55 21.65 28.08
N SER A 651 29.42 21.69 29.08
CA SER A 651 30.59 22.58 29.10
C SER A 651 31.63 22.17 28.05
N GLU A 652 32.52 23.10 27.68
CA GLU A 652 33.71 22.81 26.86
C GLU A 652 34.57 21.65 27.40
N GLU A 653 34.60 21.48 28.73
CA GLU A 653 35.34 20.40 29.38
C GLU A 653 34.61 19.06 29.21
N HIS A 654 33.27 19.04 29.27
CA HIS A 654 32.48 17.85 28.96
C HIS A 654 32.68 17.41 27.50
N LEU A 655 32.76 18.35 26.55
CA LEU A 655 33.06 18.04 25.15
C LEU A 655 34.42 17.32 25.00
N LYS A 656 35.43 17.72 25.77
CA LYS A 656 36.80 17.16 25.72
C LYS A 656 36.94 15.84 26.50
N GLN A 657 36.16 15.64 27.56
CA GLN A 657 36.23 14.44 28.42
C GLN A 657 35.43 13.24 27.89
N ILE A 658 34.37 13.46 27.10
CA ILE A 658 33.49 12.39 26.61
C ILE A 658 34.12 11.74 25.36
N PRO A 659 34.45 10.43 25.37
CA PRO A 659 35.00 9.75 24.20
C PRO A 659 33.96 9.53 23.10
N ALA A 660 34.35 9.69 21.83
CA ALA A 660 33.48 9.41 20.68
C ALA A 660 33.07 7.92 20.59
N SER A 661 33.94 7.01 21.04
CA SER A 661 33.75 5.56 20.97
C SER A 661 32.52 5.02 21.71
N ILE A 662 32.00 5.75 22.72
CA ILE A 662 30.76 5.37 23.43
C ILE A 662 29.50 6.00 22.82
N LEU A 663 29.63 7.00 21.94
CA LEU A 663 28.53 7.77 21.36
C LEU A 663 27.93 7.14 20.09
N ARG A 664 28.55 6.07 19.57
CA ARG A 664 28.14 5.34 18.36
C ARG A 664 28.02 6.27 17.14
N THR A 665 29.05 7.07 16.90
CA THR A 665 29.22 7.93 15.73
C THR A 665 30.19 7.30 14.73
N PHE A 666 29.98 7.54 13.43
CA PHE A 666 30.86 7.03 12.36
C PHE A 666 31.71 8.15 11.71
N VAL A 667 31.52 9.41 12.12
CA VAL A 667 32.48 10.50 11.87
C VAL A 667 33.79 10.27 12.63
N GLY A 668 34.91 10.75 12.08
CA GLY A 668 36.23 10.63 12.72
C GLY A 668 36.44 11.63 13.86
N GLY A 669 36.96 11.15 14.99
CA GLY A 669 37.31 11.94 16.18
C GLY A 669 37.60 11.03 17.38
N GLU A 670 38.27 11.55 18.43
CA GLU A 670 38.50 10.79 19.67
C GLU A 670 37.49 11.17 20.76
N THR A 671 36.99 12.42 20.74
CA THR A 671 36.13 13.04 21.76
C THR A 671 34.87 13.65 21.14
N LEU A 672 33.89 13.99 22.00
CA LEU A 672 32.70 14.74 21.60
C LEU A 672 33.04 16.11 20.99
N ALA A 673 34.12 16.76 21.42
CA ALA A 673 34.61 18.02 20.83
C ALA A 673 35.04 17.86 19.36
N ASP A 674 35.59 16.69 19.00
CA ASP A 674 36.03 16.40 17.64
C ASP A 674 34.85 16.03 16.71
N VAL A 675 33.92 15.21 17.20
CA VAL A 675 32.82 14.68 16.38
C VAL A 675 31.62 15.62 16.24
N LEU A 676 31.38 16.51 17.21
CA LEU A 676 30.22 17.41 17.19
C LEU A 676 30.22 18.39 15.99
N PRO A 677 31.35 19.03 15.61
CA PRO A 677 31.43 19.82 14.38
C PRO A 677 31.13 18.98 13.13
N ALA A 678 31.76 17.81 13.00
CA ALA A 678 31.58 16.93 11.84
C ALA A 678 30.12 16.45 11.69
N LEU A 679 29.43 16.13 12.80
CA LEU A 679 28.00 15.80 12.77
C LEU A 679 27.13 16.98 12.32
N ARG A 680 27.48 18.22 12.72
CA ARG A 680 26.77 19.43 12.25
C ARG A 680 27.03 19.68 10.75
N ASP A 681 28.25 19.49 10.28
CA ASP A 681 28.57 19.63 8.84
C ASP A 681 27.91 18.54 7.97
N VAL A 682 27.60 17.37 8.54
CA VAL A 682 26.91 16.25 7.89
C VAL A 682 25.38 16.40 7.89
N TYR A 683 24.75 16.79 9.01
CA TYR A 683 23.29 16.84 9.16
C TYR A 683 22.67 18.23 9.00
N CYS A 684 23.46 19.31 9.16
CA CYS A 684 23.04 20.71 9.04
C CYS A 684 23.76 21.44 7.88
N GLY A 685 24.27 20.68 6.89
CA GLY A 685 24.98 21.22 5.73
C GLY A 685 24.05 21.69 4.60
N SER A 686 24.59 21.76 3.39
CA SER A 686 23.86 21.88 2.11
C SER A 686 23.11 20.60 1.71
N THR A 687 23.36 19.50 2.41
CA THR A 687 22.62 18.24 2.34
C THR A 687 22.11 17.92 3.74
N ALA A 688 20.91 17.36 3.83
CA ALA A 688 20.36 16.83 5.07
C ALA A 688 19.63 15.51 4.84
N TYR A 689 19.48 14.74 5.92
CA TYR A 689 18.98 13.37 5.87
C TYR A 689 17.90 13.17 6.92
N GLU A 690 16.76 12.62 6.52
CA GLU A 690 15.73 12.13 7.42
C GLU A 690 15.64 10.62 7.23
N VAL A 691 16.26 9.89 8.17
CA VAL A 691 16.35 8.42 8.20
C VAL A 691 16.03 7.82 9.57
N GLU A 692 15.73 8.67 10.55
CA GLU A 692 15.50 8.25 11.94
C GLU A 692 14.12 7.63 12.15
N HIS A 693 13.13 7.98 11.31
CA HIS A 693 11.77 7.42 11.34
C HIS A 693 11.72 5.95 10.94
N ILE A 694 12.64 5.52 10.06
CA ILE A 694 12.68 4.17 9.46
C ILE A 694 12.60 3.09 10.55
N SER A 695 11.57 2.26 10.50
CA SER A 695 11.30 1.24 11.53
C SER A 695 12.46 0.27 11.67
N GLU A 696 12.96 -0.27 10.55
CA GLU A 696 14.05 -1.25 10.54
C GLU A 696 15.37 -0.65 11.04
N ASN A 697 15.92 -1.26 12.09
CA ASN A 697 17.13 -0.80 12.74
C ASN A 697 18.40 -1.12 11.93
N GLU A 698 18.45 -2.24 11.20
CA GLU A 698 19.61 -2.56 10.35
C GLU A 698 19.78 -1.51 9.24
N GLN A 699 18.69 -1.21 8.52
CA GLN A 699 18.67 -0.17 7.48
C GLN A 699 19.04 1.22 8.03
N ARG A 700 18.43 1.64 9.14
CA ARG A 700 18.73 2.94 9.77
C ARG A 700 20.18 3.04 10.28
N VAL A 701 20.75 1.96 10.82
CA VAL A 701 22.16 1.94 11.25
C VAL A 701 23.11 1.99 10.04
N TRP A 702 22.82 1.22 8.99
CA TRP A 702 23.59 1.27 7.74
C TRP A 702 23.55 2.66 7.10
N LEU A 703 22.38 3.31 7.05
CA LEU A 703 22.24 4.68 6.56
C LEU A 703 23.07 5.66 7.38
N ARG A 704 23.00 5.63 8.72
CA ARG A 704 23.88 6.44 9.59
C ARG A 704 25.37 6.22 9.29
N GLU A 705 25.80 4.97 9.13
CA GLU A 705 27.19 4.65 8.81
C GLU A 705 27.63 5.27 7.48
N LYS A 706 26.83 5.13 6.42
CA LYS A 706 27.14 5.70 5.09
C LYS A 706 27.08 7.23 5.05
N ILE A 707 26.19 7.84 5.83
CA ILE A 707 26.05 9.29 5.97
C ILE A 707 27.23 9.88 6.76
N GLU A 708 27.51 9.36 7.96
CA GLU A 708 28.51 9.92 8.88
C GLU A 708 29.96 9.60 8.49
N SER A 709 30.21 8.46 7.81
CA SER A 709 31.53 8.17 7.24
C SER A 709 31.86 9.02 6.00
N GLY A 710 30.86 9.68 5.41
CA GLY A 710 30.99 10.40 4.15
C GLY A 710 31.29 9.51 2.94
N GLU A 711 31.02 8.21 2.99
CA GLU A 711 31.39 7.23 1.95
C GLU A 711 30.93 7.65 0.54
N PHE A 712 29.77 8.31 0.43
CA PHE A 712 29.23 8.82 -0.83
C PHE A 712 29.41 10.34 -1.01
N ARG A 713 29.75 11.10 0.03
CA ARG A 713 29.97 12.57 -0.03
C ARG A 713 31.41 12.90 -0.47
N LYS A 714 31.79 12.42 -1.66
CA LYS A 714 33.14 12.56 -2.23
C LYS A 714 33.23 13.80 -3.13
N PRO A 715 34.28 14.64 -3.02
CA PRO A 715 34.46 15.80 -3.89
C PRO A 715 34.71 15.36 -5.34
N LEU A 716 33.94 15.90 -6.28
CA LEU A 716 34.10 15.64 -7.71
C LEU A 716 35.50 16.00 -8.20
N SER A 717 36.06 15.16 -9.09
CA SER A 717 37.35 15.43 -9.74
C SER A 717 37.30 16.70 -10.61
N PRO A 718 38.44 17.36 -10.91
CA PRO A 718 38.46 18.53 -11.79
C PRO A 718 37.89 18.24 -13.18
N GLU A 719 37.98 17.00 -13.64
CA GLU A 719 37.44 16.51 -14.91
C GLU A 719 35.92 16.28 -14.81
N SER A 720 35.47 15.65 -13.71
CA SER A 720 34.04 15.50 -13.39
C SER A 720 33.34 16.86 -13.29
N LYS A 721 33.94 17.85 -12.59
CA LYS A 721 33.38 19.20 -12.48
C LYS A 721 33.30 19.92 -13.83
N LYS A 722 34.26 19.72 -14.74
CA LYS A 722 34.17 20.23 -16.13
C LYS A 722 33.04 19.55 -16.92
N SER A 723 32.84 18.25 -16.73
CA SER A 723 31.77 17.50 -17.39
C SER A 723 30.39 17.95 -16.90
N LEU A 724 30.22 18.10 -15.59
CA LEU A 724 28.99 18.58 -14.93
C LEU A 724 28.65 20.01 -15.35
N LEU A 725 29.61 20.94 -15.28
CA LEU A 725 29.47 22.29 -15.82
C LEU A 725 29.15 22.28 -17.32
N GLY A 726 29.76 21.37 -18.08
CA GLY A 726 29.48 21.17 -19.51
C GLY A 726 28.03 20.74 -19.78
N ARG A 727 27.45 19.87 -18.94
CA ARG A 727 26.03 19.48 -19.02
C ARG A 727 25.11 20.64 -18.63
N LEU A 728 25.40 21.34 -17.52
CA LEU A 728 24.60 22.49 -17.10
C LEU A 728 24.59 23.60 -18.17
N ILE A 729 25.72 23.85 -18.85
CA ILE A 729 25.79 24.76 -20.00
C ILE A 729 24.92 24.28 -21.18
N GLN A 730 24.77 22.97 -21.42
CA GLN A 730 23.85 22.45 -22.44
C GLN A 730 22.39 22.76 -22.09
N VAL A 731 21.97 22.50 -20.84
CA VAL A 731 20.61 22.72 -20.34
C VAL A 731 20.25 24.21 -20.39
N ASP A 732 21.11 25.08 -19.84
CA ASP A 732 20.98 26.54 -19.87
C ASP A 732 20.91 27.09 -21.30
N THR A 733 21.78 26.60 -22.20
CA THR A 733 21.76 27.00 -23.62
C THR A 733 20.49 26.53 -24.31
N PHE A 734 19.98 25.34 -23.98
CA PHE A 734 18.74 24.80 -24.53
C PHE A 734 17.52 25.63 -24.07
N GLU A 735 17.38 25.91 -22.77
CA GLU A 735 16.30 26.78 -22.28
C GLU A 735 16.37 28.19 -22.89
N ARG A 736 17.55 28.82 -22.93
CA ARG A 736 17.72 30.15 -23.57
C ARG A 736 17.41 30.12 -25.07
N PHE A 737 17.70 29.01 -25.75
CA PHE A 737 17.27 28.82 -27.14
C PHE A 737 15.74 28.72 -27.23
N MET A 738 15.11 27.87 -26.42
CA MET A 738 13.65 27.69 -26.40
C MET A 738 12.90 28.98 -26.04
N GLN A 739 13.39 29.76 -25.08
CA GLN A 739 12.89 31.09 -24.72
C GLN A 739 12.94 32.08 -25.89
N LYS A 740 13.97 32.00 -26.74
CA LYS A 740 14.24 32.95 -27.82
C LYS A 740 13.68 32.54 -29.19
N ALA A 741 13.56 31.24 -29.45
CA ALA A 741 13.05 30.70 -30.71
C ALA A 741 11.52 30.64 -30.75
N TYR A 742 10.89 30.25 -29.63
CA TYR A 742 9.46 29.94 -29.57
C TYR A 742 8.73 30.87 -28.59
N LEU A 743 8.75 32.18 -28.87
CA LEU A 743 7.95 33.18 -28.13
C LEU A 743 6.45 32.93 -28.36
N GLY A 744 5.64 33.21 -27.34
CA GLY A 744 4.17 33.00 -27.38
C GLY A 744 3.73 31.54 -27.26
N GLN A 745 4.63 30.56 -27.41
CA GLN A 745 4.34 29.16 -27.13
C GLN A 745 4.33 28.88 -25.63
N LYS A 746 3.36 28.08 -25.18
CA LYS A 746 3.32 27.51 -23.83
C LYS A 746 4.55 26.60 -23.64
N ARG A 747 5.29 26.80 -22.56
CA ARG A 747 6.54 26.09 -22.24
C ARG A 747 6.66 25.87 -20.73
N PHE A 748 7.19 24.71 -20.35
CA PHE A 748 7.41 24.33 -18.96
C PHE A 748 8.90 24.23 -18.66
N SER A 749 9.53 25.39 -18.45
CA SER A 749 10.99 25.53 -18.30
C SER A 749 11.53 24.77 -17.07
N ILE A 750 12.73 24.22 -17.21
CA ILE A 750 13.51 23.62 -16.11
C ILE A 750 14.29 24.67 -15.29
N GLU A 751 14.33 25.93 -15.72
CA GLU A 751 15.12 27.02 -15.12
C GLU A 751 14.94 27.11 -13.58
N GLY A 752 16.04 27.03 -12.85
CA GLY A 752 16.10 26.95 -11.38
C GLY A 752 16.08 25.51 -10.82
N LEU A 753 15.94 24.50 -11.70
CA LEU A 753 15.97 23.07 -11.39
C LEU A 753 16.87 22.30 -12.39
N ASP A 754 17.72 23.00 -13.14
CA ASP A 754 18.57 22.51 -14.22
C ASP A 754 19.46 21.32 -13.81
N ILE A 755 19.84 21.25 -12.53
CA ILE A 755 20.59 20.15 -11.90
C ILE A 755 19.88 18.79 -11.97
N THR A 756 18.55 18.77 -12.22
CA THR A 756 17.76 17.54 -12.39
C THR A 756 18.30 16.67 -13.53
N VAL A 757 18.78 17.27 -14.64
CA VAL A 757 19.33 16.50 -15.78
C VAL A 757 20.64 15.80 -15.40
N PRO A 758 21.65 16.46 -14.80
CA PRO A 758 22.82 15.77 -14.21
C PRO A 758 22.51 14.74 -13.12
N VAL A 759 21.47 14.95 -12.30
CA VAL A 759 21.06 13.95 -11.29
C VAL A 759 20.55 12.68 -11.99
N ILE A 760 19.75 12.82 -13.04
CA ILE A 760 19.30 11.68 -13.86
C ILE A 760 20.48 11.00 -14.57
N ASP A 761 21.46 11.75 -15.10
CA ASP A 761 22.68 11.18 -15.70
C ASP A 761 23.44 10.26 -14.73
N GLU A 762 23.65 10.69 -13.47
CA GLU A 762 24.36 9.89 -12.47
C GLU A 762 23.50 8.73 -11.94
N LEU A 763 22.17 8.86 -11.86
CA LEU A 763 21.27 7.75 -11.53
C LEU A 763 21.32 6.64 -12.60
N ILE A 764 21.24 7.02 -13.89
CA ILE A 764 21.38 6.09 -15.02
C ILE A 764 22.76 5.42 -14.99
N HIS A 765 23.82 6.20 -14.73
CA HIS A 765 25.19 5.71 -14.61
C HIS A 765 25.35 4.70 -13.46
N LEU A 766 24.83 4.99 -12.26
CA LEU A 766 24.89 4.10 -11.11
C LEU A 766 24.09 2.81 -11.34
N ALA A 767 22.92 2.88 -11.97
CA ALA A 767 22.10 1.72 -12.31
C ALA A 767 22.86 0.74 -13.24
N GLY A 768 23.36 1.25 -14.37
CA GLY A 768 24.09 0.44 -15.35
C GLY A 768 25.49 -0.01 -14.90
N ALA A 769 26.16 0.75 -14.03
CA ALA A 769 27.53 0.44 -13.59
C ALA A 769 27.61 -0.42 -12.32
N ARG A 770 26.59 -0.39 -11.43
CA ARG A 770 26.59 -1.14 -10.16
C ARG A 770 25.52 -2.22 -10.04
N ALA A 771 24.28 -1.94 -10.42
CA ALA A 771 23.19 -2.93 -10.34
C ALA A 771 23.20 -3.88 -11.55
N GLY A 772 23.65 -3.38 -12.71
CA GLY A 772 23.57 -4.13 -13.98
C GLY A 772 22.22 -3.98 -14.68
N ALA A 773 21.43 -2.98 -14.27
CA ALA A 773 20.15 -2.63 -14.90
C ALA A 773 20.31 -2.46 -16.41
N GLN A 774 19.33 -3.00 -17.14
CA GLN A 774 19.26 -2.97 -18.60
C GLN A 774 18.40 -1.80 -19.08
N GLU A 775 17.50 -1.30 -18.23
CA GLU A 775 16.54 -0.24 -18.54
C GLU A 775 16.31 0.70 -17.34
N VAL A 776 16.06 1.97 -17.63
CA VAL A 776 15.63 2.99 -16.66
C VAL A 776 14.31 3.56 -17.15
N ILE A 777 13.29 3.58 -16.29
CA ILE A 777 11.93 3.98 -16.65
C ILE A 777 11.57 5.23 -15.87
N ILE A 778 11.31 6.31 -16.60
CA ILE A 778 11.13 7.65 -16.05
C ILE A 778 9.64 8.03 -16.10
N GLY A 779 9.10 8.45 -14.96
CA GLY A 779 7.86 9.23 -14.87
C GLY A 779 8.17 10.68 -14.56
N MET A 780 7.55 11.62 -15.25
CA MET A 780 7.64 13.04 -14.88
C MET A 780 6.47 13.86 -15.40
N ALA A 781 6.13 14.91 -14.66
CA ALA A 781 5.30 16.00 -15.17
C ALA A 781 5.98 16.77 -16.32
N HIS A 782 5.27 17.72 -16.92
CA HIS A 782 5.72 18.47 -18.09
C HIS A 782 6.98 19.36 -17.86
N ARG A 783 7.28 19.76 -16.61
CA ARG A 783 8.40 20.67 -16.29
C ARG A 783 9.74 20.03 -16.66
N GLY A 784 10.51 20.67 -17.53
CA GLY A 784 11.83 20.21 -17.95
C GLY A 784 11.83 18.95 -18.82
N ARG A 785 10.67 18.39 -19.22
CA ARG A 785 10.59 17.14 -19.98
C ARG A 785 11.37 17.16 -21.29
N LEU A 786 11.42 18.30 -21.99
CA LEU A 786 12.20 18.46 -23.22
C LEU A 786 13.72 18.39 -22.96
N ASN A 787 14.18 18.88 -21.81
CA ASN A 787 15.56 18.79 -21.39
C ASN A 787 15.93 17.33 -21.04
N VAL A 788 15.05 16.59 -20.35
CA VAL A 788 15.24 15.14 -20.09
C VAL A 788 15.23 14.33 -21.38
N LEU A 789 14.29 14.60 -22.30
CA LEU A 789 14.23 14.00 -23.64
C LEU A 789 15.53 14.23 -24.43
N ALA A 790 16.04 15.46 -24.47
CA ALA A 790 17.24 15.81 -25.21
C ALA A 790 18.51 15.22 -24.59
N HIS A 791 18.66 15.31 -23.27
CA HIS A 791 19.94 15.09 -22.60
C HIS A 791 20.08 13.72 -21.95
N ASN A 792 19.00 13.14 -21.41
CA ASN A 792 19.02 11.83 -20.74
C ASN A 792 18.49 10.69 -21.64
N LEU A 793 17.52 10.95 -22.52
CA LEU A 793 17.09 9.97 -23.54
C LEU A 793 17.87 10.10 -24.87
N GLY A 794 18.62 11.20 -25.05
CA GLY A 794 19.42 11.43 -26.25
C GLY A 794 18.61 11.77 -27.51
N ARG A 795 17.35 12.23 -27.37
CA ARG A 795 16.51 12.61 -28.51
C ARG A 795 17.14 13.82 -29.23
N PRO A 796 17.43 13.75 -30.53
CA PRO A 796 18.18 14.80 -31.20
C PRO A 796 17.33 16.07 -31.35
N TYR A 797 17.98 17.24 -31.29
CA TYR A 797 17.30 18.53 -31.23
C TYR A 797 16.44 18.83 -32.46
N ASP A 798 16.81 18.33 -33.64
CA ASP A 798 16.03 18.49 -34.87
C ASP A 798 14.66 17.80 -34.78
N ALA A 799 14.60 16.59 -34.22
CA ALA A 799 13.34 15.88 -33.95
C ALA A 799 12.46 16.63 -32.94
N LEU A 800 13.05 17.19 -31.87
CA LEU A 800 12.34 18.01 -30.88
C LEU A 800 11.81 19.32 -31.47
N PHE A 801 12.63 20.05 -32.24
CA PHE A 801 12.24 21.32 -32.83
C PHE A 801 11.23 21.16 -33.97
N THR A 802 11.27 20.04 -34.70
CA THR A 802 10.25 19.69 -35.71
C THR A 802 8.84 19.60 -35.10
N GLU A 803 8.69 19.22 -33.83
CA GLU A 803 7.38 19.22 -33.15
C GLU A 803 6.87 20.62 -32.80
N PHE A 804 7.77 21.58 -32.57
CA PHE A 804 7.41 23.00 -32.40
C PHE A 804 7.10 23.68 -33.74
N GLU A 805 7.82 23.30 -34.80
CA GLU A 805 7.66 23.87 -36.14
C GLU A 805 6.54 23.17 -36.95
N GLY A 806 6.11 21.98 -36.53
CA GLY A 806 5.16 21.11 -37.23
C GLY A 806 3.83 21.77 -37.60
N GLY A 807 3.33 22.69 -36.75
CA GLY A 807 2.14 23.50 -37.04
C GLY A 807 2.25 24.36 -38.31
N SER A 808 3.47 24.59 -38.82
CA SER A 808 3.74 25.29 -40.09
C SER A 808 4.12 24.36 -41.26
N VAL A 809 4.50 23.11 -41.00
CA VAL A 809 5.10 22.18 -41.99
C VAL A 809 4.14 21.09 -42.47
N ILE A 810 2.98 20.90 -41.81
CA ILE A 810 1.92 19.94 -42.21
C ILE A 810 1.43 20.17 -43.66
N ALA A 811 1.62 21.35 -44.24
CA ALA A 811 1.35 21.63 -45.65
C ALA A 811 2.34 21.00 -46.66
N ALA A 812 3.51 20.49 -46.24
CA ALA A 812 4.63 20.21 -47.14
C ALA A 812 5.20 18.77 -47.13
N ALA A 813 5.05 18.00 -46.04
CA ALA A 813 5.87 16.81 -45.79
C ALA A 813 5.14 15.45 -45.89
N LYS A 814 4.49 15.12 -47.02
CA LYS A 814 3.82 13.82 -47.26
C LYS A 814 4.77 12.62 -47.52
N THR A 815 5.95 12.55 -46.88
CA THR A 815 6.82 11.36 -46.90
C THR A 815 7.80 11.33 -45.73
N VAL A 816 7.39 10.70 -44.62
CA VAL A 816 8.18 9.86 -43.67
C VAL A 816 7.18 9.40 -42.59
N THR A 817 7.24 8.12 -42.20
CA THR A 817 6.49 7.43 -41.12
C THR A 817 5.10 7.95 -40.70
N GLN A 818 4.08 7.11 -40.91
CA GLN A 818 2.82 7.23 -40.16
C GLN A 818 3.11 7.13 -38.65
N ASP A 819 2.66 8.12 -37.88
CA ASP A 819 2.44 8.07 -36.40
C ASP A 819 1.94 9.45 -35.92
N LEU A 820 2.37 10.54 -36.57
CA LEU A 820 1.90 11.91 -36.31
C LEU A 820 0.48 12.15 -36.88
N GLN A 821 -0.54 11.63 -36.21
CA GLN A 821 -1.90 12.18 -36.29
C GLN A 821 -1.98 13.47 -35.45
N GLY A 822 -2.79 14.43 -35.90
CA GLY A 822 -2.70 15.81 -35.45
C GLY A 822 -3.24 16.06 -34.04
N GLY A 823 -2.53 16.91 -33.30
CA GLY A 823 -3.02 17.55 -32.08
C GLY A 823 -2.54 19.01 -32.05
N THR A 824 -3.34 19.89 -31.45
CA THR A 824 -2.97 21.30 -31.21
C THR A 824 -2.00 21.41 -30.01
N GLY A 825 -1.88 22.59 -29.40
CA GLY A 825 -0.80 22.90 -28.47
C GLY A 825 -0.57 21.88 -27.33
N ASP A 826 0.69 21.81 -26.89
CA ASP A 826 1.18 21.04 -25.72
C ASP A 826 1.34 19.52 -25.80
N VAL A 827 0.68 18.79 -26.71
CA VAL A 827 0.71 17.30 -26.79
C VAL A 827 2.12 16.66 -26.68
N LYS A 828 3.15 17.30 -27.24
CA LYS A 828 4.58 16.91 -27.13
C LYS A 828 5.13 16.77 -25.69
N TYR A 829 4.47 17.34 -24.68
CA TYR A 829 4.83 17.19 -23.27
C TYR A 829 4.19 15.95 -22.60
N HIS A 830 3.39 15.17 -23.33
CA HIS A 830 2.61 14.04 -22.82
C HIS A 830 2.97 12.69 -23.44
N HIS A 831 3.46 12.67 -24.69
CA HIS A 831 3.96 11.45 -25.32
C HIS A 831 5.19 10.89 -24.58
N GLY A 832 5.19 9.58 -24.35
CA GLY A 832 6.36 8.83 -23.95
C GLY A 832 7.40 8.70 -25.07
N ALA A 833 8.60 8.26 -24.72
CA ALA A 833 9.70 8.06 -25.65
C ALA A 833 10.64 6.95 -25.14
N SER A 834 11.42 6.36 -26.03
CA SER A 834 12.51 5.45 -25.67
C SER A 834 13.81 5.85 -26.36
N GLY A 835 14.92 5.60 -25.69
CA GLY A 835 16.27 5.90 -26.15
C GLY A 835 17.31 4.94 -25.55
N ARG A 836 18.58 5.21 -25.85
CA ARG A 836 19.72 4.50 -25.24
C ARG A 836 20.73 5.52 -24.73
N TYR A 837 21.10 5.40 -23.46
CA TYR A 837 22.14 6.23 -22.86
C TYR A 837 23.48 5.50 -22.93
N GLU A 838 24.53 6.19 -23.40
CA GLU A 838 25.89 5.63 -23.45
C GLU A 838 26.60 5.84 -22.10
N LEU A 839 27.07 4.74 -21.52
CA LEU A 839 27.77 4.74 -20.22
C LEU A 839 29.27 5.03 -20.41
N PRO A 840 29.97 5.61 -19.42
CA PRO A 840 31.40 5.94 -19.54
C PRO A 840 32.34 4.75 -19.80
N ASP A 841 31.87 3.51 -19.66
CA ASP A 841 32.62 2.28 -19.98
C ASP A 841 32.34 1.74 -21.40
N GLY A 842 31.51 2.42 -22.19
CA GLY A 842 31.15 2.04 -23.55
C GLY A 842 29.99 1.04 -23.66
N LYS A 843 29.33 0.67 -22.55
CA LYS A 843 28.01 0.01 -22.60
C LYS A 843 26.92 1.03 -22.94
N SER A 844 25.71 0.55 -23.21
CA SER A 844 24.51 1.40 -23.21
C SER A 844 23.33 0.73 -22.52
N ILE A 845 22.56 1.54 -21.82
CA ILE A 845 21.36 1.17 -21.04
C ILE A 845 20.12 1.77 -21.73
N GLY A 846 19.00 1.07 -21.71
CA GLY A 846 17.72 1.59 -22.20
C GLY A 846 17.22 2.72 -21.29
N VAL A 847 16.66 3.77 -21.87
CA VAL A 847 15.95 4.81 -21.10
C VAL A 847 14.59 5.02 -21.73
N VAL A 848 13.55 4.72 -20.96
CA VAL A 848 12.14 4.91 -21.33
C VAL A 848 11.58 6.06 -20.50
N LEU A 849 10.80 6.91 -21.14
CA LEU A 849 10.01 7.96 -20.52
C LEU A 849 8.55 7.64 -20.77
N GLU A 850 7.77 7.42 -19.73
CA GLU A 850 6.37 7.00 -19.86
C GLU A 850 5.46 8.13 -20.37
N SER A 851 4.35 7.73 -21.01
CA SER A 851 3.31 8.67 -21.41
C SER A 851 2.49 9.10 -20.19
N ASN A 852 2.11 10.38 -20.10
CA ASN A 852 1.34 10.90 -18.97
C ASN A 852 0.29 11.93 -19.36
N PRO A 853 -0.88 11.97 -18.69
CA PRO A 853 -1.84 13.06 -18.82
C PRO A 853 -1.31 14.35 -18.16
N SER A 854 -2.09 15.43 -18.23
CA SER A 854 -1.88 16.66 -17.44
C SER A 854 -2.17 16.50 -15.95
N HIS A 855 -2.91 15.45 -15.56
CA HIS A 855 -3.11 15.07 -14.16
C HIS A 855 -1.76 14.69 -13.55
N LEU A 856 -1.26 15.54 -12.64
CA LEU A 856 0.01 15.33 -11.94
C LEU A 856 -0.06 14.04 -11.11
N GLU A 857 1.09 13.38 -10.92
CA GLU A 857 1.23 12.15 -10.11
C GLU A 857 0.52 10.89 -10.66
N PHE A 858 -0.41 10.99 -11.64
CA PHE A 858 -1.09 9.84 -12.24
C PHE A 858 -0.15 8.89 -13.03
N VAL A 859 1.05 9.35 -13.39
CA VAL A 859 2.09 8.53 -14.05
C VAL A 859 2.79 7.59 -13.06
N ASN A 860 2.68 7.82 -11.75
CA ASN A 860 3.42 7.10 -10.71
C ASN A 860 3.10 5.59 -10.71
N PRO A 861 1.83 5.13 -10.65
CA PRO A 861 1.52 3.70 -10.72
C PRO A 861 1.81 3.10 -12.11
N VAL A 862 1.75 3.90 -13.18
CA VAL A 862 2.08 3.46 -14.55
C VAL A 862 3.55 3.06 -14.65
N VAL A 863 4.45 3.88 -14.13
CA VAL A 863 5.90 3.63 -14.12
C VAL A 863 6.28 2.43 -13.25
N LEU A 864 5.62 2.27 -12.09
CA LEU A 864 5.80 1.08 -11.25
C LEU A 864 5.30 -0.18 -11.99
N GLY A 865 4.16 -0.11 -12.69
CA GLY A 865 3.65 -1.18 -13.54
C GLY A 865 4.57 -1.53 -14.72
N ALA A 866 5.12 -0.51 -15.39
CA ALA A 866 6.06 -0.69 -16.49
C ALA A 866 7.37 -1.35 -16.02
N ALA A 867 7.96 -0.86 -14.93
CA ALA A 867 9.14 -1.50 -14.31
C ALA A 867 8.84 -2.95 -13.91
N ARG A 868 7.70 -3.20 -13.27
CA ARG A 868 7.25 -4.55 -12.92
C ARG A 868 7.13 -5.47 -14.14
N ALA A 869 6.66 -4.95 -15.28
CA ALA A 869 6.51 -5.71 -16.52
C ALA A 869 7.85 -5.98 -17.24
N VAL A 870 8.86 -5.10 -17.09
CA VAL A 870 10.22 -5.32 -17.60
C VAL A 870 10.99 -6.31 -16.72
N GLN A 871 10.85 -6.20 -15.39
CA GLN A 871 11.48 -7.08 -14.42
C GLN A 871 10.97 -8.53 -14.45
N THR A 872 9.82 -8.81 -15.06
CA THR A 872 9.18 -10.14 -15.07
C THR A 872 9.41 -10.89 -16.39
N ASP A 873 9.85 -12.15 -16.33
CA ASP A 873 9.89 -13.04 -17.50
C ASP A 873 8.47 -13.36 -17.99
N ARG A 874 8.04 -12.61 -19.01
CA ARG A 874 6.75 -12.78 -19.69
C ARG A 874 6.71 -13.96 -20.68
N GLY A 875 7.81 -14.71 -20.84
CA GLY A 875 7.86 -15.94 -21.63
C GLY A 875 7.21 -17.15 -20.95
N GLN A 876 6.86 -17.04 -19.66
CA GLN A 876 6.30 -18.12 -18.85
C GLN A 876 5.10 -17.64 -18.02
N ALA A 877 4.10 -18.51 -17.83
CA ALA A 877 3.01 -18.24 -16.89
C ALA A 877 3.57 -18.21 -15.46
N HIS A 878 3.49 -17.04 -14.80
CA HIS A 878 4.18 -16.75 -13.54
C HIS A 878 5.72 -16.93 -13.64
N GLY A 879 6.33 -16.48 -14.73
CA GLY A 879 7.79 -16.46 -14.88
C GLY A 879 8.51 -15.68 -13.76
N PRO A 880 9.80 -15.98 -13.51
CA PRO A 880 10.57 -15.32 -12.46
C PRO A 880 10.65 -13.79 -12.68
N ARG A 881 10.71 -13.05 -11.58
CA ARG A 881 10.96 -11.61 -11.60
C ARG A 881 12.34 -11.30 -11.01
N ASP A 882 13.13 -10.53 -11.74
CA ASP A 882 14.43 -10.01 -11.36
C ASP A 882 14.32 -8.49 -11.16
N GLU A 883 14.43 -8.03 -9.91
CA GLU A 883 14.22 -6.62 -9.55
C GLU A 883 15.40 -5.72 -10.01
N ASP A 884 16.60 -6.28 -10.22
CA ASP A 884 17.80 -5.51 -10.61
C ASP A 884 17.81 -5.10 -12.10
N VAL A 885 16.91 -5.65 -12.93
CA VAL A 885 16.89 -5.45 -14.39
C VAL A 885 16.43 -4.05 -14.80
N ALA A 886 15.52 -3.42 -14.04
CA ALA A 886 14.98 -2.10 -14.38
C ALA A 886 14.82 -1.19 -13.16
N LEU A 887 15.27 0.07 -13.28
CA LEU A 887 15.14 1.09 -12.25
C LEU A 887 14.03 2.09 -12.57
N PRO A 888 12.95 2.20 -11.77
CA PRO A 888 12.00 3.29 -11.88
C PRO A 888 12.54 4.57 -11.23
N ILE A 889 12.46 5.69 -11.95
CA ILE A 889 12.75 7.05 -11.47
C ILE A 889 11.49 7.89 -11.69
N ILE A 890 11.02 8.60 -10.66
CA ILE A 890 9.77 9.35 -10.72
C ILE A 890 10.01 10.78 -10.23
N LEU A 891 9.65 11.78 -11.06
CA LEU A 891 9.83 13.20 -10.79
C LEU A 891 8.49 13.86 -10.44
N HIS A 892 8.52 14.66 -9.37
CA HIS A 892 7.33 15.21 -8.71
C HIS A 892 7.44 16.72 -8.49
N GLY A 893 6.29 17.40 -8.35
CA GLY A 893 6.24 18.79 -7.85
C GLY A 893 6.04 18.85 -6.33
N ASP A 894 6.54 19.88 -5.63
CA ASP A 894 6.47 19.93 -4.16
C ASP A 894 5.05 20.16 -3.61
N ALA A 895 4.18 20.84 -4.35
CA ALA A 895 2.75 20.94 -4.04
C ALA A 895 1.96 19.68 -4.43
N ALA A 896 2.38 18.98 -5.50
CA ALA A 896 1.66 17.82 -6.03
C ALA A 896 1.93 16.54 -5.22
N PHE A 897 3.18 16.29 -4.82
CA PHE A 897 3.58 15.09 -4.09
C PHE A 897 2.81 14.85 -2.77
N PRO A 898 2.64 15.84 -1.86
CA PRO A 898 1.81 15.67 -0.67
C PRO A 898 0.31 15.86 -0.95
N GLY A 899 -0.06 16.50 -2.07
CA GLY A 899 -1.42 16.93 -2.39
C GLY A 899 -2.25 15.96 -3.23
N GLN A 900 -1.67 14.85 -3.74
CA GLN A 900 -2.37 13.87 -4.58
C GLN A 900 -2.35 12.47 -3.96
N GLY A 901 -3.53 11.90 -3.69
CA GLY A 901 -3.68 10.59 -3.02
C GLY A 901 -2.97 9.43 -3.73
N VAL A 902 -2.91 9.47 -5.06
CA VAL A 902 -2.21 8.48 -5.91
C VAL A 902 -0.72 8.32 -5.56
N VAL A 903 -0.09 9.33 -4.93
CA VAL A 903 1.29 9.24 -4.42
C VAL A 903 1.36 8.30 -3.22
N ALA A 904 0.44 8.45 -2.24
CA ALA A 904 0.35 7.58 -1.08
C ALA A 904 -0.02 6.14 -1.49
N GLU A 905 -0.94 5.99 -2.45
CA GLU A 905 -1.29 4.69 -3.04
C GLU A 905 -0.07 4.04 -3.71
N SER A 906 0.68 4.79 -4.53
CA SER A 906 1.89 4.30 -5.19
C SER A 906 2.98 3.88 -4.20
N LEU A 907 3.20 4.66 -3.14
CA LEU A 907 4.16 4.33 -2.07
C LEU A 907 3.73 3.08 -1.28
N ASN A 908 2.42 2.87 -1.07
CA ASN A 908 1.89 1.66 -0.44
C ASN A 908 2.18 0.38 -1.26
N LEU A 909 2.32 0.49 -2.60
CA LEU A 909 2.63 -0.66 -3.47
C LEU A 909 4.05 -1.23 -3.26
N GLN A 910 4.99 -0.45 -2.72
CA GLN A 910 6.43 -0.76 -2.74
C GLN A 910 6.81 -2.14 -2.13
N ALA A 911 6.02 -2.63 -1.18
CA ALA A 911 6.29 -3.85 -0.42
C ALA A 911 5.34 -5.01 -0.73
N LEU A 912 4.30 -4.78 -1.55
CA LEU A 912 3.29 -5.79 -1.87
C LEU A 912 3.83 -6.75 -2.93
N GLU A 913 3.74 -8.07 -2.73
CA GLU A 913 4.32 -9.05 -3.67
C GLU A 913 3.81 -8.87 -5.11
N GLY A 914 2.51 -8.54 -5.26
CA GLY A 914 1.88 -8.24 -6.55
C GLY A 914 2.41 -7.00 -7.28
N TYR A 915 3.03 -6.05 -6.57
CA TYR A 915 3.37 -4.73 -7.13
C TYR A 915 4.81 -4.26 -6.91
N ARG A 916 5.56 -4.80 -5.93
CA ARG A 916 6.95 -4.41 -5.64
C ARG A 916 7.90 -4.56 -6.84
N VAL A 917 8.88 -3.67 -6.89
CA VAL A 917 9.84 -3.49 -8.00
C VAL A 917 11.30 -3.31 -7.53
N GLY A 918 11.67 -3.80 -6.34
CA GLY A 918 12.98 -3.57 -5.71
C GLY A 918 13.21 -2.18 -5.11
N GLY A 919 12.44 -1.18 -5.55
CA GLY A 919 12.47 0.21 -5.08
C GLY A 919 12.31 1.19 -6.24
N ALA A 920 12.03 2.46 -5.93
CA ALA A 920 11.93 3.54 -6.92
C ALA A 920 12.66 4.79 -6.42
N VAL A 921 13.27 5.55 -7.33
CA VAL A 921 13.94 6.82 -6.98
C VAL A 921 12.99 7.97 -7.21
N HIS A 922 12.50 8.55 -6.10
CA HIS A 922 11.62 9.70 -6.12
C HIS A 922 12.40 11.02 -6.07
N LEU A 923 12.25 11.86 -7.10
CA LEU A 923 12.89 13.17 -7.22
C LEU A 923 11.83 14.26 -7.12
N ILE A 924 11.68 14.87 -5.94
CA ILE A 924 10.78 16.02 -5.78
C ILE A 924 11.53 17.28 -6.24
N CYS A 925 11.15 17.80 -7.41
CA CYS A 925 11.68 19.03 -7.99
C CYS A 925 11.15 20.26 -7.23
N ASN A 926 11.66 20.47 -6.02
CA ASN A 926 11.13 21.45 -5.07
C ASN A 926 11.50 22.89 -5.41
N ASN A 927 10.71 23.52 -6.29
CA ASN A 927 10.79 24.94 -6.59
C ASN A 927 10.02 25.85 -5.59
N GLN A 928 9.57 25.31 -4.45
CA GLN A 928 8.90 26.03 -3.36
C GLN A 928 7.62 26.82 -3.74
N VAL A 929 6.97 26.52 -4.87
CA VAL A 929 5.70 27.18 -5.26
C VAL A 929 4.85 26.30 -6.19
N GLY A 930 3.58 26.10 -5.80
CA GLY A 930 2.57 25.39 -6.57
C GLY A 930 1.79 26.35 -7.47
N PHE A 931 2.32 26.69 -8.65
CA PHE A 931 1.76 27.67 -9.58
C PHE A 931 1.66 29.09 -8.99
N THR A 932 0.64 29.38 -8.19
CA THR A 932 0.46 30.63 -7.42
C THR A 932 0.26 30.38 -5.92
N THR A 933 0.32 29.12 -5.47
CA THR A 933 0.08 28.70 -4.10
C THR A 933 1.40 28.53 -3.35
N ASP A 934 1.55 29.25 -2.24
CA ASP A 934 2.72 29.18 -1.37
C ASP A 934 2.79 27.83 -0.61
N PRO A 935 3.99 27.43 -0.13
CA PRO A 935 4.18 26.18 0.61
C PRO A 935 3.20 25.96 1.76
N THR A 936 2.88 27.01 2.54
CA THR A 936 1.96 26.96 3.70
C THR A 936 0.53 26.58 3.33
N ASP A 937 0.12 26.92 2.11
CA ASP A 937 -1.24 26.74 1.62
C ASP A 937 -1.35 25.42 0.83
N SER A 938 -0.23 24.92 0.31
CA SER A 938 -0.13 23.64 -0.39
C SER A 938 -0.09 22.40 0.53
N ARG A 939 0.36 22.54 1.79
CA ARG A 939 0.59 21.40 2.70
C ARG A 939 0.59 21.81 4.18
N SER A 940 0.11 20.91 5.04
CA SER A 940 0.20 21.05 6.50
C SER A 940 1.48 20.46 7.11
N THR A 941 2.45 20.05 6.28
CA THR A 941 3.71 19.40 6.66
C THR A 941 4.90 20.32 6.41
N LYS A 942 6.05 20.11 7.08
CA LYS A 942 7.22 21.00 6.94
C LYS A 942 7.88 20.82 5.57
N TRP A 943 7.98 19.58 5.11
CA TRP A 943 8.49 19.23 3.79
C TRP A 943 7.38 18.62 2.94
N SER A 944 7.49 18.79 1.63
CA SER A 944 6.66 18.08 0.66
C SER A 944 6.86 16.56 0.73
N SER A 945 8.09 16.11 1.02
CA SER A 945 8.46 14.71 1.20
C SER A 945 7.90 14.04 2.47
N ASP A 946 7.30 14.79 3.41
CA ASP A 946 6.89 14.25 4.72
C ASP A 946 5.91 13.07 4.62
N LEU A 947 5.10 13.00 3.55
CA LEU A 947 4.23 11.87 3.24
C LEU A 947 4.98 10.53 3.18
N ALA A 948 6.20 10.52 2.64
CA ALA A 948 6.99 9.29 2.46
C ALA A 948 7.49 8.69 3.79
N LYS A 949 7.46 9.45 4.89
CA LYS A 949 7.84 8.97 6.24
C LYS A 949 6.91 7.89 6.76
N GLY A 950 5.63 7.91 6.37
CA GLY A 950 4.65 6.87 6.70
C GLY A 950 4.93 5.51 6.04
N PHE A 951 5.86 5.47 5.09
CA PHE A 951 6.21 4.32 4.28
C PHE A 951 7.68 3.86 4.49
N ASP A 952 8.31 4.24 5.61
CA ASP A 952 9.71 3.92 5.94
C ASP A 952 10.77 4.33 4.88
N VAL A 953 10.42 5.24 3.96
CA VAL A 953 11.31 5.69 2.88
C VAL A 953 12.40 6.64 3.44
N PRO A 954 13.70 6.43 3.14
CA PRO A 954 14.74 7.38 3.48
C PRO A 954 14.63 8.66 2.64
N ILE A 955 14.64 9.82 3.29
CA ILE A 955 14.53 11.12 2.61
C ILE A 955 15.87 11.85 2.67
N ILE A 956 16.29 12.40 1.54
CA ILE A 956 17.50 13.23 1.40
C ILE A 956 17.09 14.58 0.83
N HIS A 957 17.40 15.64 1.56
CA HIS A 957 17.22 17.02 1.10
C HIS A 957 18.56 17.55 0.59
N VAL A 958 18.56 18.20 -0.57
CA VAL A 958 19.76 18.79 -1.20
C VAL A 958 19.46 20.22 -1.62
N ASN A 959 20.43 21.11 -1.40
CA ASN A 959 20.43 22.44 -2.04
C ASN A 959 20.81 22.28 -3.52
N ALA A 960 19.98 22.81 -4.42
CA ALA A 960 20.17 22.67 -5.87
C ALA A 960 21.42 23.39 -6.41
N ASP A 961 21.94 24.38 -5.67
CA ASP A 961 23.09 25.20 -6.08
C ASP A 961 24.46 24.68 -5.56
N ASP A 962 24.50 23.61 -4.74
CA ASP A 962 25.77 22.99 -4.28
C ASP A 962 26.16 21.78 -5.16
N VAL A 963 27.01 22.07 -6.18
CA VAL A 963 27.26 21.24 -7.39
C VAL A 963 28.68 20.62 -7.47
#